data_AF-A0AAW0BYQ0-F1
#
_entry.id   AF-A0AAW0BYQ0-F1
#
_cell.length_a   1.000
_cell.length_b   1.000
_cell.length_c   1.000
_cell.angle_alpha   90.00
_cell.angle_beta   90.00
_cell.angle_gamma   90.00
#
_symmetry.space_group_name_H-M   'P 1'
#
loop_
_entity.id
_entity.type
_entity.pdbx_description
1 polymer ?
#
loop_
_entity_poly.entity_id
_entity_poly.type
_entity_poly.pdbx_seq_one_letter_code
_entity_poly.pdbx_strand_id
1 'polypeptide(L)'
;MNTTSIRIGRLGLSQELIDLIVDFLQEDRDALTQCCYTSHSFLSPARRNLFHCIRLNPVSETEGTKARAKLGAETSQTTMCDRLYQLLLSAPHIRSLIKDLRIRNLEDEDSSIGWLQKDNPLPDILPMLSHLQRIYLAGSMSESLLEMSSLAPRVKDALFTVFQSPKVTHIGFQCVQFSSFPELLEAIAHCSAAQNITFFAVDIDNDDLPEDEGPLSTNDTKQIPPMDQFPIDSLALFMEPDLSSRFCTWLLSPPANLALSSLRKFSLVAELTQNLDVIDKVVQASPVLEEMNITIISGHGPTAIEPMDISSLRVIHVGIDVDIEEPEQCEAALNWWCNCLTSSKSLSITDFNIYILVEYDGLPGLQFTSAAWARLDEVLSTANTSVNLNVQIKCLDDEDPLAPDNHTVPTETLQRLEGAFPRMRKYKRLVVGQMKNIVIRAMTTLSAFKPNTAVHEKSLLQSVKIGHVDLSHRVVLAPLTRFKSEKTSHVPLPIMKEYYTQRASVPGTLLITEATFIASKAGGYPNIPGIWSDEQVKAWKEITDSVHSKKSYIYLQLWALGRAADPAHLKYENSSFDFVSASNIKISERPTDEPNPRPLTVPEIHEYTSLYAQAASNAVLAAGFDGVEVHAANGYLIDQFLQDVSNQRKDEYGGSVENRCRFALEVVKKVTESIGVERTGIRLGPWTGFQGALFPNDTDHLTTYGSISTDMGMEDPKPTFGHLVCQLKEDYPKLSYIHVVEPRIKGDKSVEYCAEGASNDFLRDIWAPRPYISAGGYSRETALEQAEKSARERKGPELIALGDTS
;
A
#
# COMPACT_ATOMS: atom_id res chain seq x y z
N MET A 1 -27.08 -24.64 -26.95
CA MET A 1 -26.48 -25.77 -27.70
C MET A 1 -26.00 -25.19 -29.03
N ASN A 2 -24.74 -24.89 -29.32
CA ASN A 2 -23.47 -25.57 -29.07
C ASN A 2 -22.44 -24.66 -28.37
N THR A 3 -22.09 -25.02 -27.15
CA THR A 3 -21.01 -24.45 -26.32
C THR A 3 -19.79 -25.36 -26.42
N THR A 4 -18.83 -24.99 -27.27
CA THR A 4 -17.45 -25.53 -27.27
C THR A 4 -16.51 -24.47 -27.84
N SER A 5 -16.10 -23.54 -26.99
CA SER A 5 -14.79 -22.90 -27.10
C SER A 5 -14.39 -22.35 -25.74
N ILE A 6 -13.77 -23.21 -24.94
CA ILE A 6 -12.91 -22.78 -23.85
C ILE A 6 -11.72 -22.07 -24.52
N ARG A 7 -11.77 -20.74 -24.62
CA ARG A 7 -10.59 -19.92 -24.93
C ARG A 7 -9.95 -19.51 -23.62
N ILE A 8 -9.20 -20.45 -23.04
CA ILE A 8 -8.22 -20.17 -21.99
C ILE A 8 -7.04 -19.51 -22.67
N GLY A 9 -6.93 -18.20 -22.53
CA GLY A 9 -5.79 -17.41 -22.99
C GLY A 9 -5.31 -16.52 -21.85
N ARG A 10 -4.21 -16.95 -21.21
CA ARG A 10 -3.35 -16.25 -20.24
C ARG A 10 -3.54 -16.49 -18.73
N LEU A 11 -4.31 -17.49 -18.32
CA LEU A 11 -4.09 -18.07 -16.99
C LEU A 11 -3.04 -19.18 -17.12
N GLY A 12 -1.82 -18.89 -16.67
CA GLY A 12 -1.03 -19.95 -16.05
C GLY A 12 -1.85 -20.51 -14.87
N LEU A 13 -1.61 -21.75 -14.47
CA LEU A 13 -2.19 -22.24 -13.22
C LEU A 13 -1.89 -21.24 -12.11
N SER A 14 -2.84 -21.02 -11.19
CA SER A 14 -2.54 -20.22 -10.00
C SER A 14 -1.34 -20.83 -9.29
N GLN A 15 -0.50 -19.99 -8.71
CA GLN A 15 0.68 -20.43 -7.98
C GLN A 15 0.26 -21.45 -6.92
N GLU A 16 -0.86 -21.21 -6.25
CA GLU A 16 -1.50 -22.16 -5.31
C GLU A 16 -1.81 -23.52 -5.92
N LEU A 17 -2.22 -23.62 -7.18
CA LEU A 17 -2.50 -24.91 -7.82
C LEU A 17 -1.20 -25.63 -8.23
N ILE A 18 -0.17 -24.87 -8.60
CA ILE A 18 1.18 -25.41 -8.85
C ILE A 18 1.78 -25.89 -7.53
N ASP A 19 1.64 -25.12 -6.47
CA ASP A 19 2.11 -25.43 -5.12
C ASP A 19 1.33 -26.62 -4.55
N LEU A 20 0.00 -26.68 -4.76
CA LEU A 20 -0.81 -27.84 -4.38
C LEU A 20 -0.36 -29.10 -5.13
N ILE A 21 -0.04 -28.98 -6.43
CA ILE A 21 0.53 -30.09 -7.20
C ILE A 21 1.91 -30.45 -6.62
N VAL A 22 2.80 -29.51 -6.40
CA VAL A 22 4.16 -29.78 -5.88
C VAL A 22 4.13 -30.36 -4.45
N ASP A 23 3.25 -29.86 -3.58
CA ASP A 23 3.09 -30.27 -2.18
C ASP A 23 2.48 -31.66 -2.07
N PHE A 24 1.45 -31.98 -2.87
CA PHE A 24 0.89 -33.34 -2.91
C PHE A 24 1.89 -34.38 -3.46
N LEU A 25 2.83 -33.94 -4.29
CA LEU A 25 3.80 -34.82 -4.95
C LEU A 25 4.99 -35.15 -4.05
N GLN A 26 5.37 -34.28 -3.10
CA GLN A 26 6.59 -34.47 -2.30
C GLN A 26 6.50 -35.59 -1.26
N GLU A 27 5.32 -35.83 -0.68
CA GLU A 27 5.17 -36.79 0.43
C GLU A 27 4.94 -38.24 -0.03
N ASP A 28 4.50 -38.43 -1.28
CA ASP A 28 4.17 -39.74 -1.85
C ASP A 28 4.94 -39.98 -3.15
N ARG A 29 6.03 -40.75 -3.07
CA ARG A 29 6.84 -41.15 -4.24
C ARG A 29 6.03 -41.93 -5.27
N ASP A 30 5.01 -42.69 -4.84
CA ASP A 30 4.13 -43.40 -5.75
C ASP A 30 3.15 -42.43 -6.42
N ALA A 31 2.62 -41.44 -5.71
CA ALA A 31 1.83 -40.35 -6.31
C ALA A 31 2.65 -39.47 -7.27
N LEU A 32 3.91 -39.16 -6.96
CA LEU A 32 4.84 -38.43 -7.84
C LEU A 32 5.09 -39.21 -9.14
N THR A 33 5.25 -40.51 -9.01
CA THR A 33 5.35 -41.45 -10.13
C THR A 33 4.02 -41.50 -10.92
N GLN A 34 2.87 -41.59 -10.26
CA GLN A 34 1.54 -41.59 -10.87
C GLN A 34 1.17 -40.25 -11.54
N CYS A 35 1.63 -39.12 -11.01
CA CYS A 35 1.48 -37.80 -11.62
C CYS A 35 2.40 -37.59 -12.81
N CYS A 36 3.61 -38.17 -12.79
CA CYS A 36 4.41 -38.30 -14.01
C CYS A 36 3.69 -39.16 -15.05
N TYR A 37 2.99 -40.23 -14.64
CA TYR A 37 2.15 -41.03 -15.54
C TYR A 37 0.88 -40.28 -16.02
N THR A 38 0.21 -39.50 -15.18
CA THR A 38 -0.96 -38.68 -15.59
C THR A 38 -0.54 -37.47 -16.41
N SER A 39 0.63 -36.88 -16.13
CA SER A 39 1.22 -35.85 -16.99
C SER A 39 1.54 -36.43 -18.37
N HIS A 40 2.07 -37.66 -18.44
CA HIS A 40 2.21 -38.41 -19.68
C HIS A 40 0.87 -38.72 -20.36
N SER A 41 -0.20 -38.87 -19.58
CA SER A 41 -1.57 -39.11 -20.04
C SER A 41 -2.25 -37.85 -20.58
N PHE A 42 -1.78 -36.64 -20.22
CA PHE A 42 -2.23 -35.40 -20.87
C PHE A 42 -1.79 -35.36 -22.34
N LEU A 43 -2.68 -34.84 -23.18
CA LEU A 43 -2.35 -34.55 -24.57
C LEU A 43 -1.11 -33.65 -24.62
N SER A 44 -0.19 -33.93 -25.55
CA SER A 44 1.08 -33.21 -25.72
C SER A 44 0.96 -31.67 -25.68
N PRO A 45 -0.08 -31.04 -26.27
CA PRO A 45 -0.27 -29.59 -26.17
C PRO A 45 -0.52 -29.08 -24.73
N ALA A 46 -1.26 -29.82 -23.90
CA ALA A 46 -1.56 -29.41 -22.53
C ALA A 46 -0.32 -29.47 -21.63
N ARG A 47 0.49 -30.53 -21.76
CA ARG A 47 1.80 -30.64 -21.08
C ARG A 47 2.73 -29.47 -21.38
N ARG A 48 2.80 -29.07 -22.66
CA ARG A 48 3.66 -27.98 -23.11
C ARG A 48 3.27 -26.66 -22.47
N ASN A 49 1.98 -26.38 -22.32
CA ASN A 49 1.52 -25.13 -21.72
C ASN A 49 1.66 -25.12 -20.19
N LEU A 50 1.55 -26.29 -19.55
CA LEU A 50 1.65 -26.42 -18.10
C LEU A 50 3.03 -26.06 -17.55
N PHE A 51 4.10 -26.57 -18.16
CA PHE A 51 5.47 -26.36 -17.72
C PHE A 51 6.23 -25.31 -18.54
N HIS A 52 5.53 -24.58 -19.43
CA HIS A 52 6.16 -23.61 -20.32
C HIS A 52 6.89 -22.50 -19.55
N CYS A 53 6.22 -21.96 -18.53
CA CYS A 53 6.67 -20.84 -17.72
C CYS A 53 6.73 -21.29 -16.25
N ILE A 54 7.90 -21.16 -15.64
CA ILE A 54 8.12 -21.43 -14.22
C ILE A 54 8.44 -20.12 -13.52
N ARG A 55 7.81 -19.90 -12.36
CA ARG A 55 8.09 -18.77 -11.48
C ARG A 55 8.68 -19.30 -10.18
N LEU A 56 9.83 -18.77 -9.80
CA LEU A 56 10.47 -19.03 -8.53
C LEU A 56 10.25 -17.80 -7.65
N ASN A 57 9.33 -17.93 -6.69
CA ASN A 57 9.06 -16.93 -5.65
C ASN A 57 9.55 -17.49 -4.29
N PRO A 58 9.90 -16.66 -3.32
CA PRO A 58 10.00 -17.12 -1.94
C PRO A 58 8.58 -17.37 -1.41
N VAL A 59 8.37 -18.50 -0.75
CA VAL A 59 7.13 -18.81 -0.03
C VAL A 59 7.30 -18.23 1.36
N SER A 60 6.41 -17.32 1.78
CA SER A 60 6.38 -16.91 3.19
C SER A 60 6.17 -18.15 4.05
N GLU A 61 6.96 -18.29 5.12
CA GLU A 61 6.82 -19.42 6.03
C GLU A 61 5.37 -19.56 6.55
N THR A 62 4.58 -18.48 6.57
CA THR A 62 3.21 -18.46 7.08
C THR A 62 2.17 -19.17 6.21
N GLU A 63 2.26 -19.16 4.88
CA GLU A 63 1.27 -19.84 4.02
C GLU A 63 1.54 -21.35 3.90
N GLY A 64 2.80 -21.73 3.73
CA GLY A 64 3.20 -23.15 3.71
C GLY A 64 2.98 -23.85 5.06
N THR A 65 3.14 -23.14 6.18
CA THR A 65 2.99 -23.72 7.52
C THR A 65 1.53 -23.91 7.92
N LYS A 66 0.61 -23.04 7.47
CA LYS A 66 -0.85 -23.24 7.68
C LYS A 66 -1.38 -24.46 6.90
N ALA A 67 -0.85 -24.74 5.71
CA ALA A 67 -1.17 -25.95 4.96
C ALA A 67 -0.58 -27.22 5.63
N ARG A 68 0.69 -27.16 6.07
CA ARG A 68 1.40 -28.27 6.76
C ARG A 68 0.81 -28.64 8.12
N ALA A 69 0.40 -27.66 8.91
CA ALA A 69 -0.21 -27.88 10.22
C ALA A 69 -1.55 -28.63 10.16
N LYS A 70 -2.23 -28.58 9.00
CA LYS A 70 -3.46 -29.34 8.75
C LYS A 70 -3.23 -30.82 8.42
N LEU A 71 -2.01 -31.22 8.06
CA LEU A 71 -1.71 -32.53 7.46
C LEU A 71 -0.73 -33.40 8.25
N GLY A 72 -0.13 -32.89 9.33
CA GLY A 72 0.59 -33.72 10.31
C GLY A 72 1.94 -34.29 9.84
N ALA A 73 2.57 -33.70 8.84
CA ALA A 73 3.88 -34.11 8.36
C ALA A 73 5.03 -33.38 9.09
N GLU A 74 5.94 -34.16 9.69
CA GLU A 74 7.27 -33.70 10.10
C GLU A 74 8.27 -33.97 8.96
N THR A 75 8.99 -32.96 8.46
CA THR A 75 10.46 -32.94 8.12
C THR A 75 10.87 -31.87 7.09
N SER A 76 11.96 -31.14 7.41
CA SER A 76 12.84 -30.22 6.62
C SER A 76 12.24 -29.07 5.78
N GLN A 77 12.61 -27.83 6.12
CA GLN A 77 12.46 -26.62 5.30
C GLN A 77 13.14 -26.81 3.92
N THR A 78 12.37 -27.02 2.85
CA THR A 78 12.87 -27.05 1.46
C THR A 78 12.28 -25.88 0.68
N THR A 79 13.14 -25.05 0.07
CA THR A 79 12.76 -23.87 -0.73
C THR A 79 12.11 -24.28 -2.06
N MET A 80 11.37 -23.39 -2.72
CA MET A 80 10.80 -23.68 -4.06
C MET A 80 11.87 -24.07 -5.09
N CYS A 81 13.07 -23.50 -4.96
CA CYS A 81 14.21 -23.84 -5.80
C CYS A 81 14.64 -25.31 -5.57
N ASP A 82 14.70 -25.75 -4.30
CA ASP A 82 14.99 -27.15 -3.94
C ASP A 82 13.94 -28.11 -4.52
N ARG A 83 12.66 -27.74 -4.47
CA ARG A 83 11.57 -28.56 -5.02
C ARG A 83 11.67 -28.71 -6.53
N LEU A 84 11.95 -27.62 -7.23
CA LEU A 84 12.17 -27.65 -8.68
C LEU A 84 13.37 -28.54 -9.02
N TYR A 85 14.47 -28.43 -8.27
CA TYR A 85 15.64 -29.28 -8.48
C TYR A 85 15.31 -30.77 -8.37
N GLN A 86 14.62 -31.17 -7.30
CA GLN A 86 14.21 -32.57 -7.11
C GLN A 86 13.24 -33.06 -8.19
N LEU A 87 12.31 -32.21 -8.65
CA LEU A 87 11.41 -32.52 -9.76
C LEU A 87 12.19 -32.76 -11.06
N LEU A 88 13.17 -31.90 -11.38
CA LEU A 88 13.96 -32.04 -12.61
C LEU A 88 14.88 -33.26 -12.57
N LEU A 89 15.34 -33.70 -11.39
CA LEU A 89 16.07 -34.95 -11.21
C LEU A 89 15.16 -36.16 -11.44
N SER A 90 13.97 -36.16 -10.84
CA SER A 90 13.02 -37.28 -10.89
C SER A 90 12.32 -37.41 -12.24
N ALA A 91 12.10 -36.29 -12.95
CA ALA A 91 11.37 -36.21 -14.20
C ALA A 91 12.16 -35.46 -15.30
N PRO A 92 13.24 -36.05 -15.86
CA PRO A 92 14.10 -35.36 -16.83
C PRO A 92 13.41 -34.85 -18.10
N HIS A 93 12.28 -35.46 -18.47
CA HIS A 93 11.49 -35.07 -19.64
C HIS A 93 10.86 -33.67 -19.52
N ILE A 94 10.69 -33.14 -18.30
CA ILE A 94 10.14 -31.79 -18.05
C ILE A 94 11.15 -30.69 -18.44
N ARG A 95 12.45 -30.99 -18.36
CA ARG A 95 13.54 -30.04 -18.63
C ARG A 95 13.44 -29.37 -20.00
N SER A 96 12.91 -30.06 -21.01
CA SER A 96 12.74 -29.54 -22.37
C SER A 96 11.42 -28.78 -22.61
N LEU A 97 10.49 -28.84 -21.66
CA LEU A 97 9.21 -28.13 -21.72
C LEU A 97 9.31 -26.70 -21.19
N ILE A 98 10.23 -26.46 -20.24
CA ILE A 98 10.48 -25.14 -19.65
C ILE A 98 11.21 -24.26 -20.65
N LYS A 99 10.57 -23.15 -21.02
CA LYS A 99 11.09 -22.17 -21.99
C LYS A 99 11.11 -20.74 -21.44
N ASP A 100 10.34 -20.44 -20.40
CA ASP A 100 10.26 -19.15 -19.71
C ASP A 100 10.52 -19.39 -18.22
N LEU A 101 11.58 -18.78 -17.68
CA LEU A 101 11.92 -18.84 -16.26
C LEU A 101 11.88 -17.43 -15.68
N ARG A 102 11.12 -17.25 -14.59
CA ARG A 102 11.05 -15.97 -13.87
C ARG A 102 11.50 -16.18 -12.44
N ILE A 103 12.55 -15.49 -12.07
CA ILE A 103 13.22 -15.60 -10.77
C ILE A 103 12.92 -14.33 -10.01
N ARG A 104 12.32 -14.45 -8.82
CA ARG A 104 12.05 -13.33 -7.93
C ARG A 104 12.84 -13.48 -6.64
N ASN A 105 13.57 -12.44 -6.26
CA ASN A 105 14.24 -12.34 -4.97
C ASN A 105 13.45 -11.38 -4.08
N LEU A 106 12.70 -11.92 -3.12
CA LEU A 106 12.14 -11.14 -2.01
C LEU A 106 12.91 -11.51 -0.75
N GLU A 107 13.07 -10.56 0.17
CA GLU A 107 13.67 -10.79 1.48
C GLU A 107 12.82 -11.80 2.26
N ASP A 108 13.46 -12.70 2.99
CA ASP A 108 12.79 -13.66 3.85
C ASP A 108 12.38 -12.93 5.14
N GLU A 109 11.18 -13.17 5.68
CA GLU A 109 10.72 -12.52 6.94
C GLU A 109 11.72 -12.71 8.09
N ASP A 110 12.52 -13.79 8.04
CA ASP A 110 13.53 -14.16 9.03
C ASP A 110 14.98 -13.77 8.68
N SER A 111 15.24 -13.22 7.50
CA SER A 111 16.59 -12.80 7.12
C SER A 111 16.62 -11.57 6.25
N SER A 112 17.44 -10.59 6.64
CA SER A 112 17.75 -9.36 5.89
C SER A 112 18.49 -9.59 4.57
N ILE A 113 18.50 -10.82 4.05
CA ILE A 113 19.28 -11.30 2.91
C ILE A 113 18.39 -12.26 2.10
N GLY A 114 18.09 -11.91 0.85
CA GLY A 114 17.27 -12.71 -0.07
C GLY A 114 17.89 -14.06 -0.46
N TRP A 115 17.06 -14.98 -0.93
CA TRP A 115 17.49 -16.38 -1.19
C TRP A 115 18.55 -16.53 -2.29
N LEU A 116 18.64 -15.59 -3.23
CA LEU A 116 19.69 -15.59 -4.26
C LEU A 116 21.07 -15.20 -3.73
N GLN A 117 21.13 -14.58 -2.55
CA GLN A 117 22.36 -14.20 -1.86
C GLN A 117 22.89 -15.35 -0.96
N LYS A 118 22.10 -16.44 -0.83
CA LYS A 118 22.45 -17.67 -0.09
C LYS A 118 22.84 -18.80 -1.06
N ASP A 119 23.50 -19.84 -0.56
CA ASP A 119 23.73 -21.06 -1.35
C ASP A 119 22.40 -21.75 -1.63
N ASN A 120 22.13 -22.04 -2.90
CA ASN A 120 20.86 -22.57 -3.37
C ASN A 120 21.10 -23.38 -4.67
N PRO A 121 20.15 -24.26 -5.09
CA PRO A 121 20.38 -25.16 -6.21
C PRO A 121 20.16 -24.52 -7.59
N LEU A 122 19.88 -23.22 -7.69
CA LEU A 122 19.71 -22.54 -8.99
C LEU A 122 20.89 -22.77 -9.95
N PRO A 123 22.17 -22.71 -9.51
CA PRO A 123 23.32 -23.01 -10.37
C PRO A 123 23.30 -24.42 -10.97
N ASP A 124 22.68 -25.37 -10.27
CA ASP A 124 22.56 -26.75 -10.73
C ASP A 124 21.32 -26.96 -11.61
N ILE A 125 20.27 -26.16 -11.43
CA ILE A 125 19.04 -26.18 -12.25
C ILE A 125 19.28 -25.58 -13.64
N LEU A 126 19.91 -24.41 -13.71
CA LEU A 126 20.04 -23.63 -14.94
C LEU A 126 20.66 -24.45 -16.11
N PRO A 127 21.74 -25.23 -15.93
CA PRO A 127 22.30 -26.08 -16.97
C PRO A 127 21.35 -27.19 -17.45
N MET A 128 20.38 -27.61 -16.63
CA MET A 128 19.40 -28.63 -17.01
C MET A 128 18.37 -28.11 -18.01
N LEU A 129 18.10 -26.79 -18.02
CA LEU A 129 17.06 -26.13 -18.82
C LEU A 129 17.51 -25.86 -20.25
N SER A 130 17.88 -26.92 -20.97
CA SER A 130 18.44 -26.87 -22.34
C SER A 130 17.57 -26.20 -23.41
N HIS A 131 16.30 -25.90 -23.13
CA HIS A 131 15.35 -25.26 -24.06
C HIS A 131 14.88 -23.90 -23.57
N LEU A 132 15.53 -23.34 -22.53
CA LEU A 132 15.21 -22.02 -22.02
C LEU A 132 15.38 -20.96 -23.12
N GLN A 133 14.34 -20.16 -23.32
CA GLN A 133 14.28 -19.10 -24.33
C GLN A 133 14.12 -17.72 -23.72
N ARG A 134 13.50 -17.64 -22.53
CA ARG A 134 13.25 -16.39 -21.82
C ARG A 134 13.66 -16.54 -20.36
N ILE A 135 14.36 -15.56 -19.84
CA ILE A 135 14.68 -15.46 -18.43
C ILE A 135 14.39 -14.05 -17.93
N TYR A 136 13.73 -13.96 -16.77
CA TYR A 136 13.48 -12.72 -16.07
C TYR A 136 14.05 -12.81 -14.68
N LEU A 137 14.89 -11.85 -14.32
CA LEU A 137 15.39 -11.66 -12.97
C LEU A 137 14.68 -10.45 -12.36
N ALA A 138 14.03 -10.66 -11.23
CA ALA A 138 13.24 -9.65 -10.56
C ALA A 138 13.62 -9.52 -9.08
N GLY A 139 13.87 -8.29 -8.61
CA GLY A 139 13.90 -7.95 -7.20
C GLY A 139 12.50 -7.70 -6.62
N SER A 140 12.47 -7.16 -5.39
CA SER A 140 11.24 -6.70 -4.75
C SER A 140 10.87 -5.31 -5.25
N MET A 141 9.57 -5.07 -5.46
CA MET A 141 9.05 -3.75 -5.81
C MET A 141 8.83 -2.87 -4.56
N SER A 142 8.86 -3.46 -3.35
CA SER A 142 8.34 -2.84 -2.11
C SER A 142 9.38 -2.63 -1.01
N GLU A 143 10.57 -3.23 -1.12
CA GLU A 143 11.52 -3.32 0.02
C GLU A 143 12.95 -2.90 -0.33
N SER A 144 13.52 -3.38 -1.46
CA SER A 144 14.85 -3.02 -1.94
C SER A 144 15.07 -3.56 -3.37
N LEU A 145 15.87 -2.86 -4.19
CA LEU A 145 16.29 -3.38 -5.50
C LEU A 145 17.21 -4.59 -5.31
N LEU A 146 17.14 -5.55 -6.22
CA LEU A 146 18.07 -6.68 -6.23
C LEU A 146 19.46 -6.20 -6.65
N GLU A 147 20.38 -6.04 -5.70
CA GLU A 147 21.78 -5.75 -6.00
C GLU A 147 22.46 -6.94 -6.69
N MET A 148 22.93 -6.78 -7.93
CA MET A 148 23.64 -7.82 -8.67
C MET A 148 24.95 -8.25 -8.00
N SER A 149 25.63 -7.31 -7.34
CA SER A 149 26.86 -7.52 -6.58
C SER A 149 26.65 -8.38 -5.33
N SER A 150 25.43 -8.37 -4.77
CA SER A 150 25.08 -9.10 -3.55
C SER A 150 24.80 -10.59 -3.78
N LEU A 151 24.60 -11.00 -5.05
CA LEU A 151 24.30 -12.39 -5.41
C LEU A 151 25.42 -13.33 -4.98
N ALA A 152 25.07 -14.55 -4.56
CA ALA A 152 26.06 -15.57 -4.28
C ALA A 152 26.91 -15.83 -5.56
N PRO A 153 28.25 -15.94 -5.48
CA PRO A 153 29.10 -16.03 -6.66
C PRO A 153 28.70 -17.13 -7.65
N ARG A 154 28.35 -18.33 -7.14
CA ARG A 154 27.86 -19.45 -7.97
C ARG A 154 26.56 -19.14 -8.71
N VAL A 155 25.68 -18.34 -8.11
CA VAL A 155 24.41 -17.91 -8.70
C VAL A 155 24.67 -16.89 -9.81
N LYS A 156 25.51 -15.89 -9.56
CA LYS A 156 25.89 -14.89 -10.54
C LYS A 156 26.55 -15.53 -11.78
N ASP A 157 27.53 -16.41 -11.56
CA ASP A 157 28.21 -17.14 -12.64
C ASP A 157 27.25 -17.99 -13.47
N ALA A 158 26.29 -18.66 -12.82
CA ALA A 158 25.32 -19.49 -13.52
C ALA A 158 24.33 -18.66 -14.35
N LEU A 159 23.88 -17.51 -13.82
CA LEU A 159 23.04 -16.57 -14.57
C LEU A 159 23.77 -16.02 -15.80
N PHE A 160 25.02 -15.58 -15.65
CA PHE A 160 25.83 -15.07 -16.76
C PHE A 160 26.09 -16.15 -17.81
N THR A 161 26.31 -17.40 -17.39
CA THR A 161 26.43 -18.54 -18.31
C THR A 161 25.12 -18.76 -19.10
N VAL A 162 23.96 -18.60 -18.47
CA VAL A 162 22.67 -18.71 -19.17
C VAL A 162 22.45 -17.56 -20.14
N PHE A 163 22.87 -16.33 -19.80
CA PHE A 163 22.75 -15.18 -20.68
C PHE A 163 23.54 -15.37 -21.98
N GLN A 164 24.68 -16.07 -21.93
CA GLN A 164 25.50 -16.42 -23.10
C GLN A 164 24.86 -17.50 -23.99
N SER A 165 23.76 -18.11 -23.56
CA SER A 165 23.13 -19.20 -24.30
C SER A 165 22.54 -18.69 -25.63
N PRO A 166 22.88 -19.31 -26.78
CA PRO A 166 22.32 -18.92 -28.08
C PRO A 166 20.81 -19.18 -28.21
N LYS A 167 20.21 -19.87 -27.23
CA LYS A 167 18.78 -20.18 -27.20
C LYS A 167 17.96 -19.14 -26.46
N VAL A 168 18.59 -18.38 -25.56
CA VAL A 168 17.94 -17.34 -24.77
C VAL A 168 17.80 -16.12 -25.65
N THR A 169 16.57 -15.87 -26.10
CA THR A 169 16.25 -14.77 -27.01
C THR A 169 15.64 -13.58 -26.29
N HIS A 170 15.24 -13.74 -25.02
CA HIS A 170 14.66 -12.68 -24.19
C HIS A 170 15.28 -12.69 -22.80
N ILE A 171 15.77 -11.53 -22.37
CA ILE A 171 16.31 -11.32 -21.02
C ILE A 171 15.66 -10.07 -20.45
N GLY A 172 15.14 -10.19 -19.23
CA GLY A 172 14.54 -9.07 -18.51
C GLY A 172 15.14 -8.89 -17.13
N PHE A 173 15.45 -7.64 -16.79
CA PHE A 173 15.82 -7.20 -15.45
C PHE A 173 14.69 -6.32 -14.93
N GLN A 174 14.20 -6.63 -13.73
CA GLN A 174 13.11 -5.91 -13.06
C GLN A 174 13.51 -5.59 -11.62
N CYS A 175 13.48 -4.34 -11.20
CA CYS A 175 13.88 -3.95 -9.83
C CYS A 175 15.26 -4.47 -9.47
N VAL A 176 16.24 -4.19 -10.32
CA VAL A 176 17.63 -4.65 -10.18
C VAL A 176 18.52 -3.44 -10.05
N GLN A 177 19.40 -3.46 -9.06
CA GLN A 177 20.43 -2.44 -8.87
C GLN A 177 21.77 -3.03 -9.31
N PHE A 178 22.53 -2.24 -10.07
CA PHE A 178 23.91 -2.55 -10.42
C PHE A 178 24.84 -1.68 -9.58
N SER A 179 25.95 -2.23 -9.11
CA SER A 179 26.90 -1.46 -8.29
C SER A 179 27.61 -0.38 -9.08
N SER A 180 27.72 -0.54 -10.41
CA SER A 180 28.35 0.42 -11.30
C SER A 180 27.88 0.23 -12.74
N PHE A 181 28.04 1.26 -13.57
CA PHE A 181 27.73 1.16 -14.99
C PHE A 181 28.48 0.01 -15.69
N PRO A 182 29.79 -0.22 -15.44
CA PRO A 182 30.49 -1.41 -15.95
C PRO A 182 29.85 -2.76 -15.61
N GLU A 183 29.27 -2.94 -14.42
CA GLU A 183 28.61 -4.22 -14.04
C GLU A 183 27.35 -4.47 -14.88
N LEU A 184 26.57 -3.41 -15.16
CA LEU A 184 25.44 -3.47 -16.10
C LEU A 184 25.93 -3.88 -17.49
N LEU A 185 27.02 -3.28 -17.97
CA LEU A 185 27.57 -3.57 -19.29
C LEU A 185 28.11 -5.00 -19.39
N GLU A 186 28.74 -5.53 -18.34
CA GLU A 186 29.18 -6.92 -18.26
C GLU A 186 28.00 -7.89 -18.40
N ALA A 187 26.92 -7.64 -17.65
CA ALA A 187 25.70 -8.46 -17.74
C ALA A 187 25.11 -8.47 -19.16
N ILE A 188 25.14 -7.32 -19.84
CA ILE A 188 24.66 -7.19 -21.22
C ILE A 188 25.60 -7.83 -22.23
N ALA A 189 26.92 -7.70 -22.04
CA ALA A 189 27.90 -8.31 -22.94
C ALA A 189 27.74 -9.83 -23.01
N HIS A 190 27.28 -10.44 -21.92
CA HIS A 190 26.95 -11.85 -21.87
C HIS A 190 25.66 -12.21 -22.61
N CYS A 191 24.80 -11.27 -23.00
CA CYS A 191 23.51 -11.53 -23.62
C CYS A 191 23.59 -11.71 -25.17
N SER A 192 24.73 -12.14 -25.74
CA SER A 192 25.08 -12.00 -27.17
C SER A 192 24.09 -12.53 -28.21
N ALA A 193 23.17 -13.42 -27.84
CA ALA A 193 22.12 -13.95 -28.71
C ALA A 193 20.71 -13.44 -28.40
N ALA A 194 20.57 -12.60 -27.37
CA ALA A 194 19.30 -12.03 -26.96
C ALA A 194 18.83 -11.01 -28.00
N GLN A 195 17.66 -11.28 -28.57
CA GLN A 195 16.99 -10.38 -29.52
C GLN A 195 16.11 -9.36 -28.79
N ASN A 196 15.72 -9.67 -27.56
CA ASN A 196 14.79 -8.87 -26.77
C ASN A 196 15.41 -8.61 -25.40
N ILE A 197 15.67 -7.35 -25.09
CA ILE A 197 16.19 -6.94 -23.78
C ILE A 197 15.19 -5.98 -23.14
N THR A 198 14.90 -6.23 -21.88
CA THR A 198 13.98 -5.39 -21.09
C THR A 198 14.65 -4.98 -19.79
N PHE A 199 14.82 -3.68 -19.58
CA PHE A 199 15.18 -3.09 -18.30
C PHE A 199 13.95 -2.41 -17.72
N PHE A 200 13.65 -2.73 -16.46
CA PHE A 200 12.49 -2.20 -15.77
C PHE A 200 12.83 -1.87 -14.33
N ALA A 201 12.64 -0.61 -13.92
CA ALA A 201 13.05 -0.10 -12.62
C ALA A 201 14.48 -0.55 -12.26
N VAL A 202 15.42 -0.25 -13.16
CA VAL A 202 16.83 -0.58 -13.00
C VAL A 202 17.59 0.68 -12.59
N ASP A 203 18.46 0.52 -11.60
CA ASP A 203 19.21 1.61 -10.99
C ASP A 203 20.71 1.29 -10.92
N ILE A 204 21.53 2.33 -10.74
CA ILE A 204 22.97 2.24 -10.57
C ILE A 204 23.37 3.09 -9.35
N ASP A 205 24.23 2.57 -8.49
CA ASP A 205 24.68 3.30 -7.32
C ASP A 205 25.34 4.64 -7.70
N ASN A 206 24.92 5.73 -7.03
CA ASN A 206 24.99 7.12 -7.52
C ASN A 206 26.42 7.70 -7.67
N ASP A 207 27.45 7.04 -7.13
CA ASP A 207 28.81 7.57 -7.12
C ASP A 207 29.62 7.28 -8.42
N ASP A 208 29.11 6.41 -9.31
CA ASP A 208 29.86 5.92 -10.50
C ASP A 208 29.17 6.23 -11.84
N LEU A 209 28.16 7.11 -11.86
CA LEU A 209 27.59 7.60 -13.12
C LEU A 209 28.61 8.52 -13.82
N PRO A 210 28.99 8.27 -15.09
CA PRO A 210 29.98 9.09 -15.77
C PRO A 210 29.48 10.52 -15.96
N GLU A 211 30.27 11.52 -15.53
CA GLU A 211 29.97 12.95 -15.72
C GLU A 211 29.77 13.31 -17.22
N ASP A 212 28.86 14.25 -17.48
CA ASP A 212 28.11 14.53 -18.71
C ASP A 212 28.85 14.75 -20.06
N GLU A 213 30.15 14.52 -20.21
CA GLU A 213 30.86 14.98 -21.42
C GLU A 213 31.83 13.99 -22.09
N GLY A 214 31.62 12.67 -22.02
CA GLY A 214 32.35 11.78 -22.93
C GLY A 214 32.04 10.29 -22.86
N PRO A 215 32.46 9.52 -23.90
CA PRO A 215 32.47 8.06 -23.81
C PRO A 215 33.31 7.62 -22.60
N LEU A 216 32.86 6.57 -21.91
CA LEU A 216 33.59 5.95 -20.79
C LEU A 216 35.08 5.89 -21.07
N SER A 217 35.90 6.19 -20.06
CA SER A 217 37.35 6.20 -20.22
C SER A 217 37.83 4.87 -20.83
N THR A 218 38.85 4.92 -21.69
CA THR A 218 39.41 3.72 -22.35
C THR A 218 39.96 2.66 -21.37
N ASN A 219 40.03 2.95 -20.07
CA ASN A 219 40.42 1.98 -19.06
C ASN A 219 39.23 1.17 -18.52
N ASP A 220 38.03 1.76 -18.43
CA ASP A 220 36.81 1.08 -17.96
C ASP A 220 36.23 0.14 -19.03
N THR A 221 36.51 0.44 -20.30
CA THR A 221 36.00 -0.31 -21.46
C THR A 221 36.91 -1.45 -21.93
N LYS A 222 38.15 -1.55 -21.45
CA LYS A 222 39.11 -2.59 -21.86
C LYS A 222 38.73 -4.01 -21.41
N GLN A 223 37.83 -4.15 -20.45
CA GLN A 223 37.37 -5.45 -19.95
C GLN A 223 36.10 -5.97 -20.64
N ILE A 224 35.42 -5.12 -21.42
CA ILE A 224 34.15 -5.47 -22.06
C ILE A 224 34.45 -6.02 -23.46
N PRO A 225 33.96 -7.23 -23.82
CA PRO A 225 34.14 -7.79 -25.16
C PRO A 225 33.57 -6.86 -26.24
N PRO A 226 34.19 -6.75 -27.44
CA PRO A 226 33.61 -6.04 -28.56
C PRO A 226 32.27 -6.68 -28.98
N MET A 227 31.23 -5.85 -29.12
CA MET A 227 29.82 -6.23 -29.26
C MET A 227 29.31 -6.11 -30.70
N ASP A 228 30.21 -6.24 -31.68
CA ASP A 228 30.03 -5.87 -33.09
C ASP A 228 28.84 -6.54 -33.82
N GLN A 229 28.14 -7.50 -33.19
CA GLN A 229 27.04 -8.27 -33.79
C GLN A 229 25.94 -8.63 -32.78
N PHE A 230 25.39 -7.65 -32.08
CA PHE A 230 24.22 -7.89 -31.22
C PHE A 230 22.92 -7.63 -32.00
N PRO A 231 22.18 -8.67 -32.42
CA PRO A 231 20.98 -8.51 -33.21
C PRO A 231 19.79 -8.19 -32.28
N ILE A 232 19.77 -6.98 -31.72
CA ILE A 232 18.64 -6.53 -30.92
C ILE A 232 17.49 -6.22 -31.89
N ASP A 233 16.38 -6.94 -31.73
CA ASP A 233 15.12 -6.73 -32.44
C ASP A 233 14.19 -5.82 -31.62
N SER A 234 14.24 -5.96 -30.29
CA SER A 234 13.44 -5.21 -29.33
C SER A 234 14.25 -4.75 -28.12
N LEU A 235 14.22 -3.45 -27.84
CA LEU A 235 14.83 -2.84 -26.66
C LEU A 235 13.79 -2.06 -25.89
N ALA A 236 13.65 -2.37 -24.59
CA ALA A 236 12.73 -1.67 -23.71
C ALA A 236 13.47 -1.14 -22.47
N LEU A 237 13.47 0.18 -22.32
CA LEU A 237 14.16 0.93 -21.26
C LEU A 237 13.13 1.67 -20.40
N PHE A 238 12.73 1.03 -19.31
CA PHE A 238 11.87 1.63 -18.30
C PHE A 238 12.71 1.89 -17.04
N MET A 239 13.71 2.75 -17.18
CA MET A 239 14.64 3.17 -16.11
C MET A 239 14.47 4.68 -15.89
N GLU A 240 15.20 5.26 -14.94
CA GLU A 240 15.22 6.72 -14.80
C GLU A 240 15.64 7.40 -16.13
N PRO A 241 15.09 8.59 -16.45
CA PRO A 241 15.37 9.28 -17.71
C PRO A 241 16.86 9.49 -17.99
N ASP A 242 17.63 10.01 -17.02
CA ASP A 242 19.06 10.28 -17.16
C ASP A 242 19.85 8.99 -17.45
N LEU A 243 19.60 7.93 -16.68
CA LEU A 243 20.23 6.63 -16.88
C LEU A 243 19.91 6.04 -18.26
N SER A 244 18.66 6.17 -18.72
CA SER A 244 18.25 5.70 -20.05
C SER A 244 18.95 6.48 -21.18
N SER A 245 19.12 7.79 -21.00
CA SER A 245 19.83 8.67 -21.94
C SER A 245 21.31 8.32 -22.05
N ARG A 246 21.99 8.15 -20.91
CA ARG A 246 23.40 7.72 -20.84
C ARG A 246 23.60 6.32 -21.42
N PHE A 247 22.70 5.38 -21.10
CA PHE A 247 22.76 4.02 -21.62
C PHE A 247 22.64 3.98 -23.14
N CYS A 248 21.66 4.69 -23.72
CA CYS A 248 21.53 4.81 -25.17
C CYS A 248 22.72 5.52 -25.82
N THR A 249 23.28 6.54 -25.17
CA THR A 249 24.50 7.22 -25.65
C THR A 249 25.69 6.25 -25.70
N TRP A 250 25.84 5.39 -24.68
CA TRP A 250 26.84 4.33 -24.67
C TRP A 250 26.61 3.31 -25.80
N LEU A 251 25.38 2.83 -26.00
CA LEU A 251 25.05 1.89 -27.09
C LEU A 251 25.52 2.40 -28.46
N LEU A 252 25.37 3.70 -28.68
CA LEU A 252 25.69 4.39 -29.93
C LEU A 252 27.16 4.84 -30.05
N SER A 253 27.93 4.80 -28.96
CA SER A 253 29.32 5.28 -28.92
C SER A 253 30.32 4.12 -28.93
N PRO A 254 31.57 4.32 -29.41
CA PRO A 254 32.64 3.36 -29.20
C PRO A 254 32.89 3.14 -27.69
N PRO A 255 33.16 1.90 -27.24
CA PRO A 255 33.43 0.69 -28.03
C PRO A 255 32.22 -0.23 -28.26
N ALA A 256 31.03 0.10 -27.75
CA ALA A 256 29.85 -0.73 -27.96
C ALA A 256 29.43 -0.73 -29.42
N ASN A 257 29.34 0.48 -30.01
CA ASN A 257 28.94 0.77 -31.39
C ASN A 257 27.93 -0.24 -31.93
N LEU A 258 26.89 -0.49 -31.13
CA LEU A 258 25.92 -1.52 -31.39
C LEU A 258 25.18 -1.14 -32.65
N ALA A 259 25.25 -2.00 -33.65
CA ALA A 259 24.55 -1.78 -34.90
C ALA A 259 23.04 -1.97 -34.68
N LEU A 260 22.36 -0.93 -34.16
CA LEU A 260 20.90 -0.85 -34.00
C LEU A 260 20.13 -0.93 -35.33
N SER A 261 20.85 -1.15 -36.44
CA SER A 261 20.35 -1.47 -37.78
C SER A 261 19.30 -2.58 -37.86
N SER A 262 19.22 -3.48 -36.87
CA SER A 262 18.21 -4.54 -36.78
C SER A 262 17.03 -4.23 -35.85
N LEU A 263 17.08 -3.11 -35.11
CA LEU A 263 16.09 -2.76 -34.10
C LEU A 263 14.74 -2.44 -34.76
N ARG A 264 13.72 -3.26 -34.46
CA ARG A 264 12.34 -3.07 -34.96
C ARG A 264 11.43 -2.45 -33.92
N LYS A 265 11.70 -2.68 -32.64
CA LYS A 265 10.89 -2.19 -31.52
C LYS A 265 11.74 -1.45 -30.50
N PHE A 266 11.32 -0.24 -30.15
CA PHE A 266 11.98 0.56 -29.12
C PHE A 266 10.96 1.08 -28.12
N SER A 267 11.19 0.85 -26.82
CA SER A 267 10.39 1.42 -25.74
C SER A 267 11.27 2.19 -24.78
N LEU A 268 10.83 3.38 -24.38
CA LEU A 268 11.56 4.27 -23.50
C LEU A 268 10.61 5.06 -22.60
N VAL A 269 11.02 5.29 -21.36
CA VAL A 269 10.46 6.33 -20.50
C VAL A 269 11.38 7.55 -20.52
N ALA A 270 10.79 8.72 -20.74
CA ALA A 270 11.53 9.95 -21.03
C ALA A 270 10.97 11.14 -20.26
N GLU A 271 11.86 12.07 -19.93
CA GLU A 271 11.52 13.44 -19.56
C GLU A 271 11.68 14.34 -20.79
N LEU A 272 10.74 15.26 -21.01
CA LEU A 272 10.72 16.17 -22.18
C LEU A 272 11.97 17.04 -22.31
N THR A 273 12.65 17.32 -21.20
CA THR A 273 13.79 18.25 -21.10
C THR A 273 15.16 17.57 -21.25
N GLN A 274 15.26 16.25 -21.09
CA GLN A 274 16.55 15.55 -20.93
C GLN A 274 16.82 14.47 -22.01
N ASN A 275 15.80 13.81 -22.55
CA ASN A 275 16.00 12.52 -23.24
C ASN A 275 15.83 12.53 -24.77
N LEU A 276 15.25 13.59 -25.34
CA LEU A 276 14.74 13.52 -26.72
C LEU A 276 15.85 13.49 -27.78
N ASP A 277 16.98 14.13 -27.55
CA ASP A 277 18.14 14.11 -28.45
C ASP A 277 18.70 12.69 -28.64
N VAL A 278 18.63 11.87 -27.58
CA VAL A 278 19.11 10.50 -27.62
C VAL A 278 18.14 9.58 -28.36
N ILE A 279 16.83 9.84 -28.25
CA ILE A 279 15.81 9.13 -29.03
C ILE A 279 16.03 9.36 -30.53
N ASP A 280 16.27 10.61 -30.95
CA ASP A 280 16.53 10.94 -32.35
C ASP A 280 17.77 10.18 -32.87
N LYS A 281 18.85 10.12 -32.09
CA LYS A 281 20.04 9.32 -32.45
C LYS A 281 19.73 7.83 -32.58
N VAL A 282 18.91 7.26 -31.69
CA VAL A 282 18.49 5.85 -31.76
C VAL A 282 17.66 5.60 -33.02
N VAL A 283 16.73 6.49 -33.36
CA VAL A 283 15.91 6.39 -34.58
C VAL A 283 16.78 6.49 -35.83
N GLN A 284 17.73 7.43 -35.88
CA GLN A 284 18.68 7.56 -36.99
C GLN A 284 19.58 6.32 -37.15
N ALA A 285 19.97 5.69 -36.05
CA ALA A 285 20.74 4.46 -36.05
C ALA A 285 19.91 3.20 -36.42
N SER A 286 18.57 3.31 -36.45
CA SER A 286 17.65 2.18 -36.58
C SER A 286 16.71 2.35 -37.80
N PRO A 287 17.21 2.22 -39.05
CA PRO A 287 16.42 2.45 -40.27
C PRO A 287 15.23 1.48 -40.46
N VAL A 288 15.21 0.34 -39.76
CA VAL A 288 14.12 -0.66 -39.82
C VAL A 288 13.18 -0.60 -38.62
N LEU A 289 13.27 0.46 -37.81
CA LEU A 289 12.40 0.65 -36.66
C LEU A 289 10.94 0.80 -37.12
N GLU A 290 10.08 -0.12 -36.69
CA GLU A 290 8.67 -0.20 -37.10
C GLU A 290 7.73 0.23 -35.97
N GLU A 291 8.10 -0.01 -34.71
CA GLU A 291 7.27 0.22 -33.53
C GLU A 291 8.06 1.00 -32.47
N MET A 292 7.46 2.08 -31.98
CA MET A 292 8.07 2.93 -30.96
C MET A 292 7.08 3.21 -29.85
N ASN A 293 7.53 3.09 -28.59
CA ASN A 293 6.77 3.38 -27.40
C ASN A 293 7.52 4.38 -26.53
N ILE A 294 7.05 5.62 -26.48
CA ILE A 294 7.65 6.66 -25.63
C ILE A 294 6.63 7.05 -24.57
N THR A 295 7.03 6.94 -23.32
CA THR A 295 6.25 7.41 -22.17
C THR A 295 6.87 8.68 -21.65
N ILE A 296 6.10 9.76 -21.57
CA ILE A 296 6.55 11.02 -21.01
C ILE A 296 6.02 11.14 -19.58
N ILE A 297 6.92 11.25 -18.61
CA ILE A 297 6.59 11.23 -17.16
C ILE A 297 6.70 12.60 -16.47
N SER A 298 7.42 13.57 -17.04
CA SER A 298 7.55 14.92 -16.50
C SER A 298 8.14 15.92 -17.52
N GLY A 299 7.99 17.23 -17.26
CA GLY A 299 8.78 18.29 -17.91
C GLY A 299 8.08 19.65 -17.99
N HIS A 300 8.74 20.71 -17.50
CA HIS A 300 8.26 22.09 -17.62
C HIS A 300 8.86 22.81 -18.84
N GLY A 301 8.02 23.59 -19.53
CA GLY A 301 8.42 24.82 -20.20
C GLY A 301 8.55 24.81 -21.74
N PRO A 302 8.62 26.00 -22.36
CA PRO A 302 8.59 26.20 -23.80
C PRO A 302 10.00 26.15 -24.38
N THR A 303 10.63 24.99 -24.41
CA THR A 303 11.84 24.80 -25.22
C THR A 303 11.44 24.35 -26.61
N ALA A 304 11.97 25.02 -27.63
CA ALA A 304 11.81 24.66 -29.03
C ALA A 304 12.55 23.34 -29.28
N ILE A 305 11.92 22.22 -28.90
CA ILE A 305 12.45 20.88 -29.13
C ILE A 305 12.36 20.60 -30.63
N GLU A 306 13.47 20.19 -31.23
CA GLU A 306 13.49 19.85 -32.65
C GLU A 306 12.63 18.59 -32.91
N PRO A 307 11.87 18.58 -34.02
CA PRO A 307 11.07 17.42 -34.39
C PRO A 307 11.94 16.28 -34.91
N MET A 308 11.65 15.07 -34.46
CA MET A 308 12.29 13.84 -34.92
C MET A 308 11.67 13.34 -36.24
N ASP A 309 12.47 12.72 -37.11
CA ASP A 309 11.97 12.07 -38.33
C ASP A 309 11.39 10.69 -38.01
N ILE A 310 10.08 10.55 -38.19
CA ILE A 310 9.32 9.32 -37.87
C ILE A 310 8.87 8.57 -39.13
N SER A 311 9.52 8.83 -40.26
CA SER A 311 9.15 8.28 -41.57
C SER A 311 9.15 6.74 -41.65
N SER A 312 10.01 6.07 -40.88
CA SER A 312 10.14 4.61 -40.82
C SER A 312 9.06 3.92 -39.96
N LEU A 313 8.44 4.65 -39.03
CA LEU A 313 7.53 4.08 -38.05
C LEU A 313 6.17 3.72 -38.65
N ARG A 314 5.66 2.55 -38.24
CA ARG A 314 4.30 2.09 -38.56
C ARG A 314 3.37 2.23 -37.36
N VAL A 315 3.87 1.94 -36.17
CA VAL A 315 3.09 1.97 -34.93
C VAL A 315 3.77 2.85 -33.91
N ILE A 316 3.01 3.81 -33.37
CA ILE A 316 3.48 4.69 -32.31
C ILE A 316 2.61 4.48 -31.08
N HIS A 317 3.27 4.34 -29.94
CA HIS A 317 2.67 4.30 -28.62
C HIS A 317 3.18 5.50 -27.82
N VAL A 318 2.27 6.30 -27.30
CA VAL A 318 2.54 7.48 -26.50
C VAL A 318 1.94 7.25 -25.12
N GLY A 319 2.78 7.03 -24.12
CA GLY A 319 2.37 7.10 -22.74
C GLY A 319 2.44 8.53 -22.24
N ILE A 320 1.38 8.99 -21.58
CA ILE A 320 1.35 10.29 -20.92
C ILE A 320 0.93 10.05 -19.48
N ASP A 321 1.84 10.37 -18.56
CA ASP A 321 1.52 10.47 -17.15
C ASP A 321 0.94 11.86 -16.87
N VAL A 322 -0.28 11.91 -16.36
CA VAL A 322 -0.99 13.18 -16.15
C VAL A 322 -1.02 13.51 -14.66
N ASP A 323 -0.14 14.43 -14.27
CA ASP A 323 -0.26 15.16 -13.02
C ASP A 323 -1.36 16.24 -13.18
N ILE A 324 -2.41 16.15 -12.36
CA ILE A 324 -3.57 17.07 -12.42
C ILE A 324 -3.17 18.49 -12.04
N GLU A 325 -2.12 18.63 -11.22
CA GLU A 325 -1.58 19.93 -10.83
C GLU A 325 -0.84 20.62 -11.99
N GLU A 326 -0.42 19.86 -13.01
CA GLU A 326 0.40 20.33 -14.12
C GLU A 326 -0.11 19.88 -15.52
N PRO A 327 -1.33 20.28 -15.93
CA PRO A 327 -1.93 19.85 -17.20
C PRO A 327 -1.13 20.30 -18.45
N GLU A 328 -0.28 21.32 -18.31
CA GLU A 328 0.56 21.85 -19.39
C GLU A 328 1.60 20.83 -19.91
N GLN A 329 2.01 19.85 -19.08
CA GLN A 329 2.97 18.81 -19.48
C GLN A 329 2.42 17.92 -20.60
N CYS A 330 1.14 17.54 -20.48
CA CYS A 330 0.42 16.75 -21.48
C CYS A 330 0.33 17.51 -22.82
N GLU A 331 0.15 18.83 -22.76
CA GLU A 331 0.12 19.68 -23.96
C GLU A 331 1.47 19.78 -24.66
N ALA A 332 2.57 19.89 -23.91
CA ALA A 332 3.92 19.93 -24.46
C ALA A 332 4.26 18.64 -25.22
N ALA A 333 3.96 17.48 -24.61
CA ALA A 333 4.13 16.16 -25.21
C ALA A 333 3.36 16.02 -26.53
N LEU A 334 2.06 16.37 -26.53
CA LEU A 334 1.21 16.29 -27.71
C LEU A 334 1.68 17.25 -28.82
N ASN A 335 2.12 18.46 -28.46
CA ASN A 335 2.64 19.43 -29.41
C ASN A 335 3.95 18.98 -30.06
N TRP A 336 4.85 18.35 -29.30
CA TRP A 336 6.07 17.77 -29.84
C TRP A 336 5.79 16.64 -30.84
N TRP A 337 4.86 15.72 -30.51
CA TRP A 337 4.41 14.70 -31.45
C TRP A 337 3.77 15.28 -32.72
N CYS A 338 2.96 16.33 -32.58
CA CYS A 338 2.42 17.06 -33.73
C CYS A 338 3.54 17.63 -34.60
N ASN A 339 4.59 18.21 -34.00
CA ASN A 339 5.74 18.72 -34.75
C ASN A 339 6.43 17.58 -35.52
N CYS A 340 6.67 16.42 -34.90
CA CYS A 340 7.28 15.25 -35.55
C CYS A 340 6.43 14.75 -36.74
N LEU A 341 5.11 14.65 -36.56
CA LEU A 341 4.17 14.27 -37.61
C LEU A 341 4.18 15.25 -38.79
N THR A 342 4.27 16.57 -38.52
CA THR A 342 4.25 17.57 -39.59
C THR A 342 5.59 17.79 -40.30
N SER A 343 6.71 17.55 -39.60
CA SER A 343 8.05 17.78 -40.14
C SER A 343 8.62 16.59 -40.90
N SER A 344 8.07 15.39 -40.69
CA SER A 344 8.48 14.17 -41.39
C SER A 344 8.09 14.22 -42.87
N LYS A 345 9.03 13.87 -43.75
CA LYS A 345 8.86 13.96 -45.22
C LYS A 345 7.80 13.01 -45.76
N SER A 346 7.60 11.87 -45.11
CA SER A 346 6.60 10.85 -45.45
C SER A 346 6.11 10.18 -44.17
N LEU A 347 4.86 9.74 -44.14
CA LEU A 347 4.30 9.03 -42.98
C LEU A 347 3.82 7.64 -43.41
N SER A 348 4.38 6.60 -42.81
CA SER A 348 3.97 5.20 -43.00
C SER A 348 3.11 4.67 -41.83
N ILE A 349 2.72 5.57 -40.93
CA ILE A 349 2.02 5.26 -39.69
C ILE A 349 0.65 4.68 -40.01
N THR A 350 0.36 3.50 -39.44
CA THR A 350 -0.96 2.87 -39.48
C THR A 350 -1.72 3.10 -38.19
N ASP A 351 -1.03 3.09 -37.05
CA ASP A 351 -1.65 3.15 -35.72
C ASP A 351 -0.89 4.12 -34.81
N PHE A 352 -1.65 5.05 -34.24
CA PHE A 352 -1.17 6.00 -33.24
C PHE A 352 -1.95 5.75 -31.95
N ASN A 353 -1.26 5.27 -30.93
CA ASN A 353 -1.85 4.85 -29.67
C ASN A 353 -1.44 5.82 -28.57
N ILE A 354 -2.40 6.34 -27.82
CA ILE A 354 -2.17 7.20 -26.65
C ILE A 354 -2.68 6.47 -25.42
N TYR A 355 -1.82 6.34 -24.42
CA TYR A 355 -2.11 5.76 -23.12
C TYR A 355 -2.03 6.88 -22.09
N ILE A 356 -3.18 7.27 -21.56
CA ILE A 356 -3.28 8.28 -20.52
C ILE A 356 -3.27 7.55 -19.19
N LEU A 357 -2.25 7.81 -18.40
CA LEU A 357 -2.10 7.34 -17.04
C LEU A 357 -2.52 8.50 -16.14
N VAL A 358 -3.45 8.25 -15.23
CA VAL A 358 -3.93 9.25 -14.29
C VAL A 358 -4.35 8.57 -13.01
N GLU A 359 -4.05 9.17 -11.87
CA GLU A 359 -4.57 8.77 -10.57
C GLU A 359 -6.11 8.85 -10.56
N TYR A 360 -6.76 7.96 -9.79
CA TYR A 360 -8.22 7.89 -9.73
C TYR A 360 -8.87 9.23 -9.37
N ASP A 361 -8.27 9.93 -8.41
CA ASP A 361 -8.75 11.23 -7.91
C ASP A 361 -8.66 12.35 -8.96
N GLY A 362 -7.81 12.15 -9.99
CA GLY A 362 -7.66 13.05 -11.12
C GLY A 362 -8.66 12.90 -12.24
N LEU A 363 -9.35 11.75 -12.32
CA LEU A 363 -10.27 11.44 -13.42
C LEU A 363 -11.40 12.47 -13.61
N PRO A 364 -12.00 13.06 -12.55
CA PRO A 364 -13.03 14.08 -12.72
C PRO A 364 -12.48 15.40 -13.29
N GLY A 365 -11.29 15.81 -12.84
CA GLY A 365 -10.64 17.08 -13.16
C GLY A 365 -10.00 17.13 -14.55
N LEU A 366 -9.78 15.97 -15.18
CA LEU A 366 -9.08 15.89 -16.47
C LEU A 366 -9.88 16.56 -17.60
N GLN A 367 -9.30 17.59 -18.21
CA GLN A 367 -9.89 18.33 -19.33
C GLN A 367 -9.12 18.08 -20.64
N PHE A 368 -9.86 17.80 -21.71
CA PHE A 368 -9.32 17.58 -23.06
C PHE A 368 -9.61 18.77 -24.00
N THR A 369 -9.62 19.99 -23.46
CA THR A 369 -10.08 21.20 -24.14
C THR A 369 -8.95 22.05 -24.70
N SER A 370 -7.69 21.66 -24.49
CA SER A 370 -6.54 22.44 -24.93
C SER A 370 -6.35 22.45 -26.45
N ALA A 371 -5.62 23.46 -26.93
CA ALA A 371 -5.31 23.59 -28.35
C ALA A 371 -4.47 22.41 -28.89
N ALA A 372 -3.72 21.72 -28.03
CA ALA A 372 -2.87 20.60 -28.41
C ALA A 372 -3.68 19.38 -28.89
N TRP A 373 -4.77 19.03 -28.20
CA TRP A 373 -5.68 17.95 -28.61
C TRP A 373 -6.33 18.22 -29.96
N ALA A 374 -6.83 19.45 -30.16
CA ALA A 374 -7.44 19.88 -31.41
C ALA A 374 -6.43 19.89 -32.58
N ARG A 375 -5.20 20.30 -32.31
CA ARG A 375 -4.09 20.26 -33.27
C ARG A 375 -3.76 18.82 -33.67
N LEU A 376 -3.72 17.89 -32.72
CA LEU A 376 -3.48 16.48 -33.04
C LEU A 376 -4.62 15.88 -33.88
N ASP A 377 -5.88 16.17 -33.55
CA ASP A 377 -7.05 15.80 -34.36
C ASP A 377 -6.92 16.34 -35.79
N GLU A 378 -6.47 17.58 -35.95
CA GLU A 378 -6.21 18.18 -37.26
C GLU A 378 -5.11 17.46 -38.04
N VAL A 379 -3.93 17.26 -37.44
CA VAL A 379 -2.78 16.64 -38.10
C VAL A 379 -3.10 15.22 -38.55
N LEU A 380 -3.69 14.39 -37.67
CA LEU A 380 -4.04 13.00 -37.97
C LEU A 380 -5.26 12.85 -38.89
N SER A 381 -6.07 13.90 -39.04
CA SER A 381 -7.25 13.88 -39.91
C SER A 381 -6.98 14.33 -41.35
N THR A 382 -5.78 14.85 -41.63
CA THR A 382 -5.40 15.25 -42.99
C THR A 382 -5.47 14.08 -43.98
N ALA A 383 -5.88 14.36 -45.21
CA ALA A 383 -6.30 13.35 -46.21
C ALA A 383 -5.21 12.33 -46.64
N ASN A 384 -3.95 12.53 -46.26
CA ASN A 384 -2.81 11.67 -46.60
C ASN A 384 -2.45 10.63 -45.54
N THR A 385 -3.16 10.57 -44.41
CA THR A 385 -2.86 9.64 -43.32
C THR A 385 -4.03 8.68 -43.14
N SER A 386 -3.85 7.38 -43.41
CA SER A 386 -4.83 6.34 -43.07
C SER A 386 -4.58 5.81 -41.65
N VAL A 387 -4.35 6.73 -40.71
CA VAL A 387 -3.96 6.41 -39.33
C VAL A 387 -5.19 6.11 -38.49
N ASN A 388 -5.14 5.04 -37.70
CA ASN A 388 -6.07 4.79 -36.61
C ASN A 388 -5.54 5.42 -35.33
N LEU A 389 -6.38 6.19 -34.64
CA LEU A 389 -6.08 6.76 -33.34
C LEU A 389 -6.78 5.93 -32.26
N ASN A 390 -5.98 5.33 -31.37
CA ASN A 390 -6.49 4.60 -30.21
C ASN A 390 -6.09 5.38 -28.95
N VAL A 391 -7.05 5.86 -28.17
CA VAL A 391 -6.78 6.55 -26.91
C VAL A 391 -7.37 5.74 -25.77
N GLN A 392 -6.52 5.29 -24.85
CA GLN A 392 -6.95 4.51 -23.70
C GLN A 392 -6.56 5.20 -22.40
N ILE A 393 -7.48 5.21 -21.45
CA ILE A 393 -7.23 5.70 -20.09
C ILE A 393 -6.98 4.49 -19.20
N LYS A 394 -5.91 4.56 -18.42
CA LYS A 394 -5.64 3.67 -17.31
C LYS A 394 -5.66 4.52 -16.04
N CYS A 395 -6.55 4.14 -15.13
CA CYS A 395 -6.49 4.61 -13.76
C CYS A 395 -5.28 3.96 -13.08
N LEU A 396 -4.40 4.79 -12.55
CA LEU A 396 -3.34 4.38 -11.64
C LEU A 396 -3.96 4.31 -10.23
N ASP A 397 -3.68 3.20 -9.53
CA ASP A 397 -4.01 3.04 -8.12
C ASP A 397 -2.67 3.08 -7.38
N ASP A 398 -2.50 4.02 -6.45
CA ASP A 398 -1.27 4.11 -5.62
C ASP A 398 -1.16 2.93 -4.63
N GLU A 399 -2.27 2.25 -4.35
CA GLU A 399 -2.39 1.39 -3.16
C GLU A 399 -2.03 -0.10 -3.36
N ASP A 400 -2.01 -0.67 -4.59
CA ASP A 400 -1.64 -2.08 -4.79
C ASP A 400 -1.40 -2.46 -6.28
N PRO A 401 -0.16 -2.75 -6.72
CA PRO A 401 0.13 -3.21 -8.10
C PRO A 401 -0.39 -4.64 -8.42
N LEU A 402 -1.03 -5.31 -7.46
CA LEU A 402 -1.67 -6.62 -7.57
C LEU A 402 -3.20 -6.58 -7.36
N ALA A 403 -3.80 -5.44 -7.01
CA ALA A 403 -5.24 -5.32 -6.94
C ALA A 403 -5.86 -5.61 -8.31
N PRO A 404 -6.96 -6.38 -8.37
CA PRO A 404 -7.67 -6.57 -9.63
C PRO A 404 -8.15 -5.21 -10.13
N ASP A 405 -7.85 -4.88 -11.41
CA ASP A 405 -8.26 -3.66 -12.13
C ASP A 405 -9.74 -3.28 -11.87
N ASN A 406 -10.05 -2.64 -10.74
CA ASN A 406 -11.42 -2.45 -10.24
C ASN A 406 -11.95 -1.03 -10.48
N HIS A 407 -11.08 -0.05 -10.71
CA HIS A 407 -11.51 1.31 -10.99
C HIS A 407 -12.01 1.43 -12.44
N THR A 408 -13.32 1.60 -12.60
CA THR A 408 -13.94 1.82 -13.90
C THR A 408 -13.85 3.31 -14.26
N VAL A 409 -13.27 3.63 -15.42
CA VAL A 409 -13.21 5.00 -15.92
C VAL A 409 -14.63 5.48 -16.20
N PRO A 410 -15.09 6.59 -15.62
CA PRO A 410 -16.44 7.08 -15.82
C PRO A 410 -16.77 7.27 -17.30
N THR A 411 -17.96 6.84 -17.72
CA THR A 411 -18.43 6.98 -19.11
C THR A 411 -18.37 8.43 -19.59
N GLU A 412 -18.64 9.39 -18.71
CA GLU A 412 -18.57 10.82 -19.01
C GLU A 412 -17.15 11.27 -19.38
N THR A 413 -16.12 10.77 -18.69
CA THR A 413 -14.72 11.05 -19.02
C THR A 413 -14.35 10.51 -20.40
N LEU A 414 -14.79 9.28 -20.72
CA LEU A 414 -14.59 8.70 -22.06
C LEU A 414 -15.32 9.50 -23.15
N GLN A 415 -16.51 10.02 -22.86
CA GLN A 415 -17.26 10.88 -23.80
C GLN A 415 -16.59 12.24 -24.01
N ARG A 416 -16.06 12.87 -22.95
CA ARG A 416 -15.28 14.10 -23.04
C ARG A 416 -14.03 13.89 -23.91
N LEU A 417 -13.32 12.78 -23.71
CA LEU A 417 -12.17 12.41 -24.51
C LEU A 417 -12.54 12.13 -25.98
N GLU A 418 -13.63 11.41 -26.24
CA GLU A 418 -14.13 11.20 -27.61
C GLU A 418 -14.49 12.54 -28.28
N GLY A 419 -15.01 13.50 -27.50
CA GLY A 419 -15.34 14.86 -27.93
C GLY A 419 -14.14 15.72 -28.35
N ALA A 420 -12.93 15.41 -27.86
CA ALA A 420 -11.71 16.13 -28.21
C ALA A 420 -11.23 15.87 -29.64
N PHE A 421 -11.72 14.81 -30.29
CA PHE A 421 -11.28 14.36 -31.62
C PHE A 421 -12.43 14.29 -32.65
N PRO A 422 -13.12 15.42 -32.93
CA PRO A 422 -14.30 15.43 -33.79
C PRO A 422 -14.02 14.99 -35.23
N ARG A 423 -12.84 15.30 -35.80
CA ARG A 423 -12.50 14.93 -37.18
C ARG A 423 -12.19 13.44 -37.27
N MET A 424 -11.36 12.89 -36.39
CA MET A 424 -11.05 11.45 -36.37
C MET A 424 -12.28 10.59 -36.12
N ARG A 425 -13.21 11.06 -35.26
CA ARG A 425 -14.52 10.45 -35.07
C ARG A 425 -15.36 10.45 -36.35
N LYS A 426 -15.44 11.59 -37.06
CA LYS A 426 -16.16 11.69 -38.34
C LYS A 426 -15.62 10.69 -39.39
N TYR A 427 -14.31 10.45 -39.40
CA TYR A 427 -13.68 9.48 -40.30
C TYR A 427 -13.76 8.02 -39.81
N LYS A 428 -14.34 7.75 -38.63
CA LYS A 428 -14.41 6.41 -38.00
C LYS A 428 -13.04 5.76 -37.76
N ARG A 429 -12.05 6.57 -37.42
CA ARG A 429 -10.67 6.14 -37.14
C ARG A 429 -10.24 6.40 -35.69
N LEU A 430 -11.21 6.59 -34.80
CA LEU A 430 -10.99 6.85 -33.39
C LEU A 430 -11.56 5.69 -32.56
N VAL A 431 -10.75 5.16 -31.65
CA VAL A 431 -11.16 4.23 -30.61
C VAL A 431 -10.81 4.84 -29.27
N VAL A 432 -11.80 5.05 -28.40
CA VAL A 432 -11.62 5.53 -27.03
C VAL A 432 -12.11 4.46 -26.05
N GLY A 433 -11.36 4.21 -24.98
CA GLY A 433 -11.82 3.27 -23.96
C GLY A 433 -10.95 3.21 -22.71
N GLN A 434 -11.41 2.39 -21.76
CA GLN A 434 -10.61 2.01 -20.61
C GLN A 434 -9.71 0.82 -20.95
N MET A 435 -8.47 0.86 -20.47
CA MET A 435 -7.55 -0.28 -20.57
C MET A 435 -7.96 -1.38 -19.57
N LYS A 436 -8.21 -2.61 -20.05
CA LYS A 436 -8.79 -3.72 -19.25
C LYS A 436 -7.85 -4.87 -18.90
N ASN A 437 -6.63 -4.94 -19.45
CA ASN A 437 -5.63 -5.99 -19.17
C ASN A 437 -4.26 -5.66 -19.80
N ILE A 438 -3.17 -5.92 -19.06
CA ILE A 438 -1.78 -5.45 -19.25
C ILE A 438 -1.01 -6.07 -20.45
N VAL A 439 -0.30 -5.20 -21.21
CA VAL A 439 1.08 -5.44 -21.69
C VAL A 439 2.04 -4.35 -21.19
N ILE A 440 1.54 -3.24 -20.66
CA ILE A 440 2.38 -2.19 -20.10
C ILE A 440 2.27 -2.25 -18.57
N ARG A 441 2.88 -3.29 -17.99
CA ARG A 441 3.07 -3.42 -16.53
C ARG A 441 4.19 -2.50 -16.02
N ALA A 442 4.69 -1.64 -16.89
CA ALA A 442 5.91 -0.89 -16.72
C ALA A 442 5.71 0.60 -16.42
N MET A 443 4.45 1.07 -16.42
CA MET A 443 4.13 2.49 -16.36
C MET A 443 3.74 2.98 -14.96
N THR A 444 3.11 2.15 -14.12
CA THR A 444 2.72 2.50 -12.74
C THR A 444 3.90 2.73 -11.79
N THR A 445 5.14 2.49 -12.22
CA THR A 445 6.31 2.42 -11.33
C THR A 445 7.27 3.60 -11.49
N LEU A 446 7.20 4.34 -12.59
CA LEU A 446 8.07 5.51 -12.79
C LEU A 446 7.46 6.81 -12.25
N SER A 447 6.13 6.92 -12.18
CA SER A 447 5.45 8.01 -11.44
C SER A 447 5.73 7.94 -9.93
N ALA A 448 5.85 6.72 -9.39
CA ALA A 448 6.26 6.43 -8.02
C ALA A 448 7.77 6.62 -7.76
N PHE A 449 8.58 6.78 -8.82
CA PHE A 449 10.01 7.11 -8.75
C PHE A 449 10.22 8.61 -9.02
N LYS A 450 9.74 9.46 -8.10
CA LYS A 450 10.44 10.72 -7.83
C LYS A 450 11.61 10.37 -6.90
N PRO A 451 12.87 10.69 -7.22
CA PRO A 451 14.01 10.42 -6.35
C PRO A 451 13.80 11.21 -5.06
N ASN A 452 13.29 10.53 -4.05
CA ASN A 452 13.20 11.08 -2.72
C ASN A 452 14.62 11.06 -2.19
N THR A 453 15.32 12.18 -2.39
CA THR A 453 16.62 12.46 -1.79
C THR A 453 16.56 12.10 -0.32
N ALA A 454 17.50 11.24 0.09
CA ALA A 454 17.71 10.67 1.43
C ALA A 454 16.71 9.58 1.86
N VAL A 455 17.25 8.37 2.02
CA VAL A 455 16.74 7.34 2.92
C VAL A 455 16.60 7.96 4.31
N HIS A 456 15.42 8.51 4.60
CA HIS A 456 14.97 8.68 5.97
C HIS A 456 14.26 7.38 6.34
N GLU A 457 14.78 6.68 7.35
CA GLU A 457 14.13 5.52 7.97
C GLU A 457 12.60 5.69 7.96
N LYS A 458 11.86 4.69 7.45
CA LYS A 458 10.38 4.70 7.35
C LYS A 458 9.82 5.34 8.62
N SER A 459 9.14 6.49 8.51
CA SER A 459 8.73 7.33 9.65
C SER A 459 7.96 6.52 10.72
N LEU A 460 7.23 5.49 10.29
CA LEU A 460 6.48 4.58 11.15
C LEU A 460 7.37 3.69 12.05
N LEU A 461 8.61 3.39 11.63
CA LEU A 461 9.56 2.54 12.38
C LEU A 461 10.56 3.35 13.20
N GLN A 462 10.56 4.69 13.07
CA GLN A 462 11.41 5.54 13.87
C GLN A 462 10.96 5.59 15.32
N SER A 463 11.94 5.60 16.23
CA SER A 463 11.69 5.84 17.64
C SER A 463 11.01 7.19 17.87
N VAL A 464 10.13 7.27 18.86
CA VAL A 464 9.46 8.51 19.26
C VAL A 464 9.23 8.51 20.76
N LYS A 465 9.40 9.67 21.37
CA LYS A 465 8.98 9.90 22.76
C LYS A 465 7.55 10.43 22.79
N ILE A 466 6.67 9.75 23.51
CA ILE A 466 5.32 10.24 23.80
C ILE A 466 5.16 10.38 25.32
N GLY A 467 4.86 11.59 25.77
CA GLY A 467 4.89 11.90 27.20
C GLY A 467 6.25 11.54 27.83
N HIS A 468 6.25 10.50 28.66
CA HIS A 468 7.43 10.01 29.39
C HIS A 468 7.96 8.66 28.89
N VAL A 469 7.34 8.03 27.88
CA VAL A 469 7.76 6.72 27.34
C VAL A 469 8.52 6.87 26.03
N ASP A 470 9.57 6.08 25.86
CA ASP A 470 10.42 6.06 24.66
C ASP A 470 10.06 4.85 23.80
N LEU A 471 9.26 5.07 22.77
CA LEU A 471 8.84 4.02 21.84
C LEU A 471 9.93 3.75 20.80
N SER A 472 10.06 2.48 20.41
CA SER A 472 11.01 2.06 19.38
C SER A 472 10.43 2.13 17.96
N HIS A 473 9.11 2.30 17.84
CA HIS A 473 8.38 2.49 16.60
C HIS A 473 7.05 3.22 16.87
N ARG A 474 6.34 3.59 15.81
CA ARG A 474 5.09 4.38 15.87
C ARG A 474 3.81 3.58 15.61
N VAL A 475 3.92 2.25 15.48
CA VAL A 475 2.75 1.34 15.50
C VAL A 475 2.23 1.15 16.93
N VAL A 476 0.92 1.31 17.13
CA VAL A 476 0.24 1.26 18.42
C VAL A 476 -0.90 0.23 18.38
N LEU A 477 -1.14 -0.51 19.46
CA LEU A 477 -2.38 -1.30 19.59
C LEU A 477 -3.54 -0.36 19.95
N ALA A 478 -4.57 -0.31 19.11
CA ALA A 478 -5.78 0.44 19.40
C ALA A 478 -6.57 -0.18 20.57
N PRO A 479 -7.40 0.60 21.28
CA PRO A 479 -8.29 0.10 22.34
C PRO A 479 -9.41 -0.77 21.73
N LEU A 480 -9.43 -2.06 22.09
CA LEU A 480 -10.32 -3.07 21.49
C LEU A 480 -11.10 -3.84 22.56
N THR A 481 -12.37 -3.50 22.78
CA THR A 481 -13.26 -4.21 23.73
C THR A 481 -13.42 -5.69 23.36
N ARG A 482 -13.04 -6.61 24.26
CA ARG A 482 -13.08 -8.05 23.98
C ARG A 482 -14.07 -8.84 24.83
N PHE A 483 -14.61 -8.30 25.92
CA PHE A 483 -15.53 -9.00 26.83
C PHE A 483 -14.89 -10.20 27.57
N LYS A 484 -13.62 -10.08 27.98
CA LYS A 484 -12.87 -11.16 28.67
C LYS A 484 -12.63 -10.86 30.17
N SER A 485 -13.59 -10.19 30.83
CA SER A 485 -13.59 -10.02 32.28
C SER A 485 -14.69 -10.84 32.95
N GLU A 486 -14.59 -11.04 34.27
CA GLU A 486 -15.67 -11.61 35.06
C GLU A 486 -16.96 -10.79 34.93
N LYS A 487 -18.11 -11.47 34.96
CA LYS A 487 -19.40 -10.89 34.56
C LYS A 487 -19.82 -9.66 35.36
N THR A 488 -19.62 -9.68 36.68
CA THR A 488 -20.13 -8.65 37.61
C THR A 488 -19.06 -8.03 38.50
N SER A 489 -17.97 -8.74 38.77
CA SER A 489 -16.83 -8.18 39.51
C SER A 489 -15.94 -7.35 38.58
N HIS A 490 -16.07 -7.50 37.26
CA HIS A 490 -15.27 -6.82 36.23
C HIS A 490 -13.76 -7.04 36.40
N VAL A 491 -13.36 -8.12 37.05
CA VAL A 491 -11.95 -8.52 37.18
C VAL A 491 -11.48 -9.08 35.84
N PRO A 492 -10.36 -8.58 35.27
CA PRO A 492 -9.74 -9.17 34.09
C PRO A 492 -9.50 -10.69 34.26
N LEU A 493 -9.92 -11.50 33.28
CA LEU A 493 -9.65 -12.94 33.32
C LEU A 493 -8.17 -13.23 32.97
N PRO A 494 -7.60 -14.36 33.41
CA PRO A 494 -6.20 -14.72 33.15
C PRO A 494 -5.77 -14.65 31.67
N ILE A 495 -6.69 -14.91 30.73
CA ILE A 495 -6.43 -14.83 29.28
C ILE A 495 -6.03 -13.43 28.81
N MET A 496 -6.46 -12.37 29.51
CA MET A 496 -6.10 -10.99 29.15
C MET A 496 -4.60 -10.75 29.29
N LYS A 497 -3.93 -11.36 30.27
CA LYS A 497 -2.47 -11.29 30.43
C LYS A 497 -1.75 -11.86 29.22
N GLU A 498 -2.14 -13.04 28.77
CA GLU A 498 -1.57 -13.66 27.57
C GLU A 498 -1.85 -12.81 26.32
N TYR A 499 -3.07 -12.30 26.17
CA TYR A 499 -3.48 -11.44 25.06
C TYR A 499 -2.60 -10.18 24.90
N TYR A 500 -2.35 -9.44 25.99
CA TYR A 500 -1.50 -8.25 25.96
C TYR A 500 -0.01 -8.61 25.86
N THR A 501 0.44 -9.68 26.51
CA THR A 501 1.83 -10.15 26.40
C THR A 501 2.20 -10.50 24.95
N GLN A 502 1.29 -11.15 24.21
CA GLN A 502 1.48 -11.48 22.80
C GLN A 502 1.60 -10.23 21.91
N ARG A 503 0.88 -9.15 22.24
CA ARG A 503 0.89 -7.88 21.49
C ARG A 503 2.06 -6.96 21.88
N ALA A 504 2.69 -7.22 23.01
CA ALA A 504 3.98 -6.67 23.38
C ALA A 504 5.16 -7.46 22.77
N SER A 505 4.98 -8.09 21.60
CA SER A 505 5.99 -8.96 20.99
C SER A 505 7.26 -8.21 20.59
N VAL A 506 7.14 -6.94 20.21
CA VAL A 506 8.24 -6.06 19.85
C VAL A 506 8.53 -5.10 21.01
N PRO A 507 9.80 -5.00 21.47
CA PRO A 507 10.19 -4.01 22.47
C PRO A 507 9.86 -2.58 22.04
N GLY A 508 9.43 -1.75 22.99
CA GLY A 508 9.12 -0.34 22.73
C GLY A 508 7.81 -0.10 22.01
N THR A 509 6.90 -1.08 21.95
CA THR A 509 5.52 -0.91 21.46
C THR A 509 4.66 -0.20 22.50
N LEU A 510 3.78 0.71 22.09
CA LEU A 510 2.68 1.21 22.93
C LEU A 510 1.43 0.35 22.73
N LEU A 511 0.85 -0.13 23.83
CA LEU A 511 -0.45 -0.76 23.85
C LEU A 511 -1.48 0.13 24.54
N ILE A 512 -2.68 0.28 23.97
CA ILE A 512 -3.80 0.91 24.67
C ILE A 512 -4.81 -0.20 24.99
N THR A 513 -5.20 -0.32 26.25
CA THR A 513 -6.11 -1.39 26.68
C THR A 513 -7.47 -1.25 26.02
N GLU A 514 -8.23 -2.35 26.04
CA GLU A 514 -9.67 -2.26 25.96
C GLU A 514 -10.26 -1.25 26.94
N ALA A 515 -11.39 -0.66 26.56
CA ALA A 515 -12.07 0.36 27.34
C ALA A 515 -12.46 -0.20 28.72
N THR A 516 -12.04 0.49 29.78
CA THR A 516 -12.12 0.02 31.16
C THR A 516 -12.97 0.98 32.00
N PHE A 517 -13.95 0.42 32.71
CA PHE A 517 -14.89 1.23 33.50
C PHE A 517 -14.22 1.90 34.70
N ILE A 518 -14.46 3.21 34.84
CA ILE A 518 -13.91 4.03 35.93
C ILE A 518 -14.56 3.77 37.30
N ALA A 519 -15.78 3.25 37.28
CA ALA A 519 -16.58 2.91 38.45
C ALA A 519 -17.69 1.96 38.02
N SER A 520 -18.20 1.12 38.94
CA SER A 520 -19.32 0.21 38.64
C SER A 520 -20.54 0.95 38.08
N LYS A 521 -20.92 2.10 38.65
CA LYS A 521 -22.05 2.92 38.16
C LYS A 521 -21.83 3.57 36.77
N ALA A 522 -20.58 3.62 36.30
CA ALA A 522 -20.23 4.16 34.98
C ALA A 522 -20.26 3.08 33.89
N GLY A 523 -20.40 1.81 34.31
CA GLY A 523 -20.50 0.64 33.44
C GLY A 523 -21.92 0.41 32.95
N GLY A 524 -22.36 -0.84 33.02
CA GLY A 524 -23.64 -1.28 32.46
C GLY A 524 -23.53 -2.29 31.33
N TYR A 525 -22.35 -2.89 31.13
CA TYR A 525 -22.18 -4.09 30.30
C TYR A 525 -21.49 -5.21 31.10
N PRO A 526 -21.92 -6.47 30.93
CA PRO A 526 -21.22 -7.59 31.54
C PRO A 526 -19.85 -7.79 30.88
N ASN A 527 -18.93 -8.41 31.63
CA ASN A 527 -17.66 -8.92 31.11
C ASN A 527 -16.66 -7.86 30.56
N ILE A 528 -16.90 -6.58 30.81
CA ILE A 528 -15.95 -5.48 30.59
C ILE A 528 -15.09 -5.29 31.84
N PRO A 529 -13.78 -4.98 31.73
CA PRO A 529 -12.95 -4.76 32.90
C PRO A 529 -13.27 -3.44 33.64
N GLY A 530 -12.95 -3.42 34.94
CA GLY A 530 -12.97 -2.24 35.80
C GLY A 530 -11.60 -1.89 36.40
N ILE A 531 -11.49 -0.74 37.06
CA ILE A 531 -10.27 -0.31 37.79
C ILE A 531 -10.58 0.46 39.10
N TRP A 532 -11.65 0.09 39.82
CA TRP A 532 -12.03 0.71 41.10
C TRP A 532 -11.80 -0.18 42.33
N SER A 533 -11.69 -1.51 42.17
CA SER A 533 -11.48 -2.44 43.29
C SER A 533 -10.05 -2.97 43.38
N ASP A 534 -9.65 -3.42 44.56
CA ASP A 534 -8.31 -3.98 44.79
C ASP A 534 -8.07 -5.25 43.96
N GLU A 535 -9.10 -6.08 43.75
CA GLU A 535 -9.01 -7.28 42.92
C GLU A 535 -8.76 -6.94 41.45
N GLN A 536 -9.45 -5.91 40.94
CA GLN A 536 -9.27 -5.41 39.58
C GLN A 536 -7.86 -4.84 39.40
N VAL A 537 -7.43 -3.98 40.34
CA VAL A 537 -6.09 -3.38 40.35
C VAL A 537 -5.01 -4.45 40.38
N LYS A 538 -5.16 -5.49 41.21
CA LYS A 538 -4.21 -6.60 41.30
C LYS A 538 -4.14 -7.38 39.99
N ALA A 539 -5.28 -7.72 39.39
CA ALA A 539 -5.32 -8.44 38.11
C ALA A 539 -4.69 -7.61 36.98
N TRP A 540 -4.97 -6.31 36.92
CA TRP A 540 -4.33 -5.41 35.97
C TRP A 540 -2.82 -5.29 36.19
N LYS A 541 -2.37 -5.28 37.45
CA LYS A 541 -0.94 -5.25 37.77
C LYS A 541 -0.20 -6.45 37.18
N GLU A 542 -0.79 -7.64 37.20
CA GLU A 542 -0.17 -8.81 36.58
C GLU A 542 -0.05 -8.69 35.05
N ILE A 543 -0.95 -7.94 34.42
CA ILE A 543 -0.95 -7.65 32.98
C ILE A 543 0.11 -6.60 32.66
N THR A 544 0.16 -5.48 33.38
CA THR A 544 1.16 -4.42 33.17
C THR A 544 2.57 -4.97 33.39
N ASP A 545 2.81 -5.72 34.48
CA ASP A 545 4.09 -6.37 34.76
C ASP A 545 4.51 -7.31 33.61
N SER A 546 3.57 -8.00 32.96
CA SER A 546 3.87 -8.88 31.82
C SER A 546 4.26 -8.11 30.55
N VAL A 547 3.62 -6.97 30.28
CA VAL A 547 3.95 -6.09 29.14
C VAL A 547 5.30 -5.41 29.36
N HIS A 548 5.55 -4.91 30.57
CA HIS A 548 6.84 -4.32 30.96
C HIS A 548 7.98 -5.33 30.90
N SER A 549 7.73 -6.61 31.18
CA SER A 549 8.73 -7.67 31.01
C SER A 549 9.20 -7.86 29.56
N LYS A 550 8.36 -7.44 28.59
CA LYS A 550 8.69 -7.40 27.16
C LYS A 550 9.35 -6.09 26.72
N LYS A 551 9.57 -5.15 27.65
CA LYS A 551 10.09 -3.80 27.41
C LYS A 551 9.16 -2.95 26.53
N SER A 552 7.86 -3.16 26.64
CA SER A 552 6.83 -2.38 25.94
C SER A 552 6.00 -1.62 26.96
N TYR A 553 5.15 -0.69 26.50
CA TYR A 553 4.39 0.22 27.35
C TYR A 553 2.89 -0.02 27.20
N ILE A 554 2.12 0.32 28.22
CA ILE A 554 0.68 0.14 28.22
C ILE A 554 -0.06 1.30 28.90
N TYR A 555 -1.06 1.83 28.21
CA TYR A 555 -1.98 2.87 28.69
C TYR A 555 -3.38 2.28 28.90
N LEU A 556 -4.04 2.65 29.99
CA LEU A 556 -5.41 2.21 30.27
C LEU A 556 -6.44 3.20 29.72
N GLN A 557 -7.36 2.74 28.88
CA GLN A 557 -8.44 3.59 28.37
C GLN A 557 -9.58 3.70 29.39
N LEU A 558 -9.84 4.91 29.89
CA LEU A 558 -10.87 5.21 30.89
C LEU A 558 -12.23 5.44 30.24
N TRP A 559 -13.25 4.72 30.72
CA TRP A 559 -14.55 4.65 30.06
C TRP A 559 -15.74 4.82 31.01
N ALA A 560 -16.74 5.58 30.55
CA ALA A 560 -18.08 5.66 31.11
C ALA A 560 -19.12 5.62 29.99
N LEU A 561 -20.12 4.74 30.09
CA LEU A 561 -21.03 4.46 28.98
C LEU A 561 -22.04 5.57 28.69
N GLY A 562 -22.59 6.19 29.74
CA GLY A 562 -23.72 7.11 29.59
C GLY A 562 -24.92 6.43 28.93
N ARG A 563 -25.54 7.07 27.91
CA ARG A 563 -26.74 6.53 27.23
C ARG A 563 -26.52 5.20 26.48
N ALA A 564 -25.27 4.74 26.36
CA ALA A 564 -24.95 3.45 25.77
C ALA A 564 -25.17 2.26 26.74
N ALA A 565 -25.20 2.49 28.06
CA ALA A 565 -25.33 1.43 29.07
C ALA A 565 -26.61 0.60 28.91
N ASP A 566 -26.58 -0.69 29.25
CA ASP A 566 -27.80 -1.48 29.42
C ASP A 566 -28.42 -1.15 30.81
N PRO A 567 -29.58 -0.48 30.86
CA PRO A 567 -30.26 -0.14 32.11
C PRO A 567 -30.65 -1.36 32.93
N ALA A 568 -30.99 -2.48 32.29
CA ALA A 568 -31.31 -3.71 33.00
C ALA A 568 -30.06 -4.29 33.67
N HIS A 569 -28.91 -4.25 32.98
CA HIS A 569 -27.64 -4.67 33.57
C HIS A 569 -27.17 -3.75 34.71
N LEU A 570 -27.29 -2.43 34.55
CA LEU A 570 -27.01 -1.47 35.63
C LEU A 570 -27.81 -1.80 36.90
N LYS A 571 -29.11 -2.06 36.76
CA LYS A 571 -29.98 -2.42 37.89
C LYS A 571 -29.70 -3.82 38.45
N TYR A 572 -29.22 -4.75 37.61
CA TYR A 572 -28.78 -6.07 38.03
C TYR A 572 -27.52 -6.01 38.89
N GLU A 573 -26.53 -5.18 38.53
CA GLU A 573 -25.33 -4.94 39.35
C GLU A 573 -25.69 -4.23 40.66
N ASN A 574 -26.48 -3.15 40.57
CA ASN A 574 -26.97 -2.44 41.75
C ASN A 574 -28.26 -1.69 41.43
N SER A 575 -29.34 -2.01 42.15
CA SER A 575 -30.66 -1.41 41.93
C SER A 575 -30.70 0.12 42.10
N SER A 576 -29.72 0.70 42.80
CA SER A 576 -29.58 2.15 42.99
C SER A 576 -28.91 2.89 41.82
N PHE A 577 -28.26 2.20 40.88
CA PHE A 577 -27.58 2.86 39.76
C PHE A 577 -28.57 3.42 38.75
N ASP A 578 -28.32 4.65 38.32
CA ASP A 578 -29.17 5.35 37.34
C ASP A 578 -28.62 5.18 35.93
N PHE A 579 -29.54 5.08 34.97
CA PHE A 579 -29.22 5.23 33.55
C PHE A 579 -29.11 6.71 33.22
N VAL A 580 -27.91 7.18 32.82
CA VAL A 580 -27.58 8.62 32.76
C VAL A 580 -26.94 9.04 31.45
N SER A 581 -26.99 10.33 31.14
CA SER A 581 -26.37 10.95 29.95
C SER A 581 -26.21 12.47 30.14
N ALA A 582 -25.71 13.17 29.12
CA ALA A 582 -25.72 14.62 29.05
C ALA A 582 -27.15 15.19 29.05
N SER A 583 -28.07 14.56 28.32
CA SER A 583 -29.48 14.97 28.17
C SER A 583 -30.43 13.78 28.16
N ASN A 584 -31.74 14.06 28.23
CA ASN A 584 -32.82 13.07 28.23
C ASN A 584 -33.10 12.53 26.81
N ILE A 585 -32.06 12.06 26.13
CA ILE A 585 -32.08 11.62 24.73
C ILE A 585 -31.53 10.20 24.69
N LYS A 586 -32.42 9.23 24.45
CA LYS A 586 -32.01 7.84 24.23
C LYS A 586 -31.52 7.62 22.81
N ILE A 587 -30.81 6.51 22.61
CA ILE A 587 -30.46 6.00 21.30
C ILE A 587 -31.75 5.56 20.58
N SER A 588 -31.91 5.92 19.32
CA SER A 588 -33.15 5.83 18.54
C SER A 588 -33.57 4.39 18.27
N GLU A 589 -32.61 3.48 18.14
CA GLU A 589 -32.83 2.05 17.92
C GLU A 589 -33.16 1.29 19.21
N ARG A 590 -33.13 1.93 20.39
CA ARG A 590 -33.56 1.30 21.65
C ARG A 590 -35.07 1.05 21.67
N PRO A 591 -35.52 -0.04 22.32
CA PRO A 591 -36.94 -0.32 22.50
C PRO A 591 -37.73 0.89 23.04
N THR A 592 -38.94 1.08 22.53
CA THR A 592 -39.78 2.23 22.89
C THR A 592 -40.12 2.26 24.38
N ASP A 593 -40.26 1.09 25.00
CA ASP A 593 -40.57 0.86 26.41
C ASP A 593 -39.36 1.00 27.36
N GLU A 594 -38.14 1.05 26.83
CA GLU A 594 -36.94 1.31 27.61
C GLU A 594 -36.88 2.79 28.05
N PRO A 595 -36.53 3.08 29.33
CA PRO A 595 -36.50 4.45 29.83
C PRO A 595 -35.44 5.29 29.13
N ASN A 596 -35.72 6.58 28.96
CA ASN A 596 -34.68 7.52 28.54
C ASN A 596 -33.64 7.73 29.66
N PRO A 597 -32.38 8.07 29.31
CA PRO A 597 -31.37 8.37 30.31
C PRO A 597 -31.70 9.67 31.06
N ARG A 598 -31.46 9.67 32.37
CA ARG A 598 -31.57 10.89 33.18
C ARG A 598 -30.39 11.83 32.87
N PRO A 599 -30.62 13.13 32.65
CA PRO A 599 -29.53 14.10 32.59
C PRO A 599 -28.76 14.12 33.92
N LEU A 600 -27.42 14.05 33.86
CA LEU A 600 -26.60 14.27 35.04
C LEU A 600 -26.83 15.68 35.59
N THR A 601 -26.88 15.82 36.90
CA THR A 601 -26.85 17.11 37.59
C THR A 601 -25.40 17.62 37.66
N VAL A 602 -25.19 18.93 37.82
CA VAL A 602 -23.84 19.51 37.95
C VAL A 602 -23.00 18.84 39.06
N PRO A 603 -23.52 18.58 40.27
CA PRO A 603 -22.78 17.83 41.29
C PRO A 603 -22.37 16.43 40.84
N GLU A 604 -23.22 15.72 40.10
CA GLU A 604 -22.88 14.40 39.56
C GLU A 604 -21.84 14.49 38.45
N ILE A 605 -21.86 15.55 37.62
CA ILE A 605 -20.82 15.80 36.62
C ILE A 605 -19.45 15.92 37.32
N HIS A 606 -19.36 16.69 38.40
CA HIS A 606 -18.13 16.78 39.21
C HIS A 606 -17.76 15.48 39.93
N GLU A 607 -18.74 14.67 40.31
CA GLU A 607 -18.48 13.33 40.82
C GLU A 607 -17.83 12.44 39.75
N TYR A 608 -18.36 12.45 38.52
CA TYR A 608 -17.79 11.71 37.40
C TYR A 608 -16.35 12.17 37.09
N THR A 609 -16.05 13.47 37.09
CA THR A 609 -14.66 13.93 36.91
C THR A 609 -13.72 13.43 38.01
N SER A 610 -14.22 13.33 39.24
CA SER A 610 -13.48 12.74 40.37
C SER A 610 -13.28 11.23 40.22
N LEU A 611 -14.27 10.50 39.69
CA LEU A 611 -14.16 9.07 39.39
C LEU A 611 -13.14 8.79 38.29
N TYR A 612 -13.08 9.61 37.24
CA TYR A 612 -12.02 9.53 36.23
C TYR A 612 -10.62 9.72 36.85
N ALA A 613 -10.45 10.70 37.74
CA ALA A 613 -9.17 10.93 38.43
C ALA A 613 -8.76 9.78 39.37
N GLN A 614 -9.73 9.20 40.09
CA GLN A 614 -9.47 8.05 40.96
C GLN A 614 -9.11 6.81 40.13
N ALA A 615 -9.83 6.53 39.05
CA ALA A 615 -9.52 5.43 38.14
C ALA A 615 -8.13 5.61 37.50
N ALA A 616 -7.77 6.83 37.12
CA ALA A 616 -6.43 7.14 36.63
C ALA A 616 -5.34 6.89 37.68
N SER A 617 -5.58 7.32 38.92
CA SER A 617 -4.69 7.07 40.07
C SER A 617 -4.50 5.56 40.30
N ASN A 618 -5.59 4.80 40.34
CA ASN A 618 -5.55 3.35 40.49
C ASN A 618 -4.78 2.68 39.35
N ALA A 619 -4.98 3.10 38.11
CA ALA A 619 -4.27 2.57 36.95
C ALA A 619 -2.76 2.82 37.06
N VAL A 620 -2.33 4.08 37.19
CA VAL A 620 -0.90 4.44 37.12
C VAL A 620 -0.16 4.12 38.41
N LEU A 621 -0.71 4.51 39.56
CA LEU A 621 0.00 4.44 40.85
C LEU A 621 -0.09 3.06 41.51
N ALA A 622 -1.17 2.31 41.28
CA ALA A 622 -1.39 1.01 41.93
C ALA A 622 -1.24 -0.18 40.96
N ALA A 623 -1.80 -0.09 39.76
CA ALA A 623 -1.71 -1.15 38.75
C ALA A 623 -0.46 -1.04 37.84
N GLY A 624 0.29 0.06 37.90
CA GLY A 624 1.55 0.21 37.17
C GLY A 624 1.40 0.48 35.68
N PHE A 625 0.29 1.06 35.23
CA PHE A 625 0.20 1.56 33.85
C PHE A 625 1.15 2.74 33.62
N ASP A 626 1.65 2.87 32.40
CA ASP A 626 2.51 4.00 32.03
C ASP A 626 1.70 5.30 32.00
N GLY A 627 0.46 5.23 31.51
CA GLY A 627 -0.48 6.34 31.51
C GLY A 627 -1.92 5.90 31.30
N VAL A 628 -2.79 6.86 31.02
CA VAL A 628 -4.20 6.62 30.71
C VAL A 628 -4.63 7.39 29.46
N GLU A 629 -5.62 6.85 28.78
CA GLU A 629 -6.33 7.50 27.68
C GLU A 629 -7.76 7.83 28.10
N VAL A 630 -8.14 9.10 28.09
CA VAL A 630 -9.52 9.53 28.33
C VAL A 630 -10.37 9.25 27.09
N HIS A 631 -11.40 8.40 27.20
CA HIS A 631 -12.25 8.08 26.06
C HIS A 631 -13.33 9.14 25.82
N ALA A 632 -13.10 10.02 24.85
CA ALA A 632 -14.01 11.10 24.43
C ALA A 632 -14.45 10.95 22.97
N ALA A 633 -14.79 9.71 22.57
CA ALA A 633 -15.16 9.34 21.20
C ALA A 633 -16.27 8.27 21.22
N ASN A 634 -16.74 7.88 20.03
CA ASN A 634 -17.64 6.74 19.80
C ASN A 634 -18.98 6.81 20.55
N GLY A 635 -19.44 8.02 20.87
CA GLY A 635 -20.74 8.25 21.49
C GLY A 635 -20.82 7.88 22.97
N TYR A 636 -19.71 7.74 23.69
CA TYR A 636 -19.73 7.48 25.15
C TYR A 636 -19.85 8.77 25.96
N LEU A 637 -19.88 8.68 27.29
CA LEU A 637 -20.36 9.79 28.13
C LEU A 637 -19.71 11.14 27.83
N ILE A 638 -18.39 11.22 27.65
CA ILE A 638 -17.74 12.50 27.33
C ILE A 638 -18.16 13.01 25.95
N ASP A 639 -18.18 12.14 24.94
CA ASP A 639 -18.62 12.48 23.58
C ASP A 639 -20.11 12.88 23.53
N GLN A 640 -20.94 12.28 24.40
CA GLN A 640 -22.33 12.67 24.60
C GLN A 640 -22.49 14.11 25.07
N PHE A 641 -21.52 14.65 25.84
CA PHE A 641 -21.48 16.07 26.21
C PHE A 641 -20.93 16.95 25.07
N LEU A 642 -19.97 16.47 24.29
CA LEU A 642 -19.34 17.23 23.20
C LEU A 642 -20.33 17.56 22.08
N GLN A 643 -21.15 16.59 21.66
CA GLN A 643 -21.99 16.72 20.48
C GLN A 643 -23.39 17.26 20.80
N ASP A 644 -23.89 18.16 19.96
CA ASP A 644 -25.22 18.77 20.12
C ASP A 644 -26.38 17.80 19.82
N VAL A 645 -26.14 16.76 19.03
CA VAL A 645 -27.12 15.67 18.79
C VAL A 645 -27.50 14.90 20.06
N SER A 646 -26.63 14.90 21.08
CA SER A 646 -26.84 14.24 22.37
C SER A 646 -26.89 15.19 23.57
N ASN A 647 -26.43 16.43 23.41
CA ASN A 647 -26.39 17.45 24.46
C ASN A 647 -27.29 18.66 24.13
N GLN A 648 -28.47 18.66 24.73
CA GLN A 648 -29.47 19.74 24.66
C GLN A 648 -29.60 20.49 26.01
N ARG A 649 -28.54 20.47 26.83
CA ARG A 649 -28.53 21.17 28.12
C ARG A 649 -28.56 22.68 27.93
N LYS A 650 -29.09 23.36 28.96
CA LYS A 650 -29.19 24.83 29.02
C LYS A 650 -28.39 25.43 30.18
N ASP A 651 -27.63 24.61 30.90
CA ASP A 651 -26.70 25.04 31.94
C ASP A 651 -25.29 25.20 31.37
N GLU A 652 -24.29 25.35 32.23
CA GLU A 652 -22.90 25.59 31.85
C GLU A 652 -22.22 24.42 31.11
N TYR A 653 -22.91 23.28 30.96
CA TYR A 653 -22.42 22.10 30.25
C TYR A 653 -23.09 21.87 28.89
N GLY A 654 -23.90 22.81 28.38
CA GLY A 654 -24.43 22.76 27.02
C GLY A 654 -24.84 24.12 26.45
N GLY A 655 -25.46 24.10 25.27
CA GLY A 655 -25.96 25.30 24.59
C GLY A 655 -24.93 26.12 23.80
N SER A 656 -23.63 25.95 24.04
CA SER A 656 -22.55 26.53 23.24
C SER A 656 -21.39 25.54 23.04
N VAL A 657 -20.48 25.81 22.12
CA VAL A 657 -19.28 25.00 21.86
C VAL A 657 -18.44 24.88 23.13
N GLU A 658 -18.17 25.99 23.81
CA GLU A 658 -17.34 26.07 25.01
C GLU A 658 -17.97 25.26 26.16
N ASN A 659 -19.29 25.41 26.35
CA ASN A 659 -20.01 24.69 27.40
C ASN A 659 -20.06 23.17 27.15
N ARG A 660 -20.22 22.74 25.89
CA ARG A 660 -20.15 21.31 25.54
C ARG A 660 -18.75 20.72 25.76
N CYS A 661 -17.69 21.51 25.52
CA CYS A 661 -16.30 21.10 25.78
C CYS A 661 -15.93 21.06 27.27
N ARG A 662 -16.67 21.77 28.14
CA ARG A 662 -16.36 21.94 29.56
C ARG A 662 -16.15 20.63 30.30
N PHE A 663 -17.04 19.65 30.11
CA PHE A 663 -16.92 18.36 30.80
C PHE A 663 -15.63 17.61 30.42
N ALA A 664 -15.29 17.55 29.13
CA ALA A 664 -14.06 16.93 28.66
C ALA A 664 -12.81 17.61 29.24
N LEU A 665 -12.79 18.95 29.25
CA LEU A 665 -11.69 19.74 29.81
C LEU A 665 -11.55 19.55 31.32
N GLU A 666 -12.65 19.48 32.07
CA GLU A 666 -12.62 19.20 33.52
C GLU A 666 -12.15 17.78 33.83
N VAL A 667 -12.52 16.78 33.02
CA VAL A 667 -12.00 15.41 33.14
C VAL A 667 -10.48 15.40 32.92
N VAL A 668 -9.99 15.99 31.81
CA VAL A 668 -8.55 16.05 31.54
C VAL A 668 -7.82 16.79 32.64
N LYS A 669 -8.36 17.92 33.14
CA LYS A 669 -7.80 18.63 34.28
C LYS A 669 -7.65 17.72 35.51
N LYS A 670 -8.72 17.01 35.89
CA LYS A 670 -8.70 16.15 37.09
C LYS A 670 -7.78 14.94 36.94
N VAL A 671 -7.70 14.36 35.75
CA VAL A 671 -6.77 13.26 35.45
C VAL A 671 -5.32 13.75 35.47
N THR A 672 -5.01 14.89 34.82
CA THR A 672 -3.66 15.46 34.82
C THR A 672 -3.21 15.93 36.20
N GLU A 673 -4.10 16.45 37.05
CA GLU A 673 -3.84 16.74 38.48
C GLU A 673 -3.47 15.47 39.26
N SER A 674 -4.06 14.32 38.90
CA SER A 674 -3.90 13.04 39.61
C SER A 674 -2.62 12.29 39.26
N ILE A 675 -2.30 12.19 37.96
CA ILE A 675 -1.20 11.34 37.45
C ILE A 675 -0.15 12.10 36.64
N GLY A 676 -0.35 13.40 36.40
CA GLY A 676 0.53 14.22 35.59
C GLY A 676 0.15 14.27 34.10
N VAL A 677 0.51 15.39 33.48
CA VAL A 677 0.16 15.71 32.09
C VAL A 677 0.83 14.78 31.05
N GLU A 678 2.07 14.37 31.29
CA GLU A 678 2.86 13.48 30.41
C GLU A 678 2.39 12.01 30.48
N ARG A 679 1.42 11.69 31.35
CA ARG A 679 0.79 10.36 31.48
C ARG A 679 -0.67 10.35 31.01
N THR A 680 -1.14 11.46 30.45
CA THR A 680 -2.54 11.63 30.05
C THR A 680 -2.64 11.81 28.55
N GLY A 681 -3.40 10.94 27.88
CA GLY A 681 -3.86 11.11 26.50
C GLY A 681 -5.39 11.23 26.44
N ILE A 682 -5.92 11.63 25.29
CA ILE A 682 -7.38 11.71 25.05
C ILE A 682 -7.72 11.21 23.65
N ARG A 683 -8.79 10.42 23.54
CA ARG A 683 -9.29 9.88 22.27
C ARG A 683 -10.54 10.62 21.79
N LEU A 684 -10.58 11.02 20.52
CA LEU A 684 -11.62 11.83 19.88
C LEU A 684 -12.15 11.15 18.60
N GLY A 685 -13.39 11.43 18.23
CA GLY A 685 -14.00 10.95 16.99
C GLY A 685 -14.89 12.01 16.34
N PRO A 686 -14.33 13.02 15.65
CA PRO A 686 -15.12 14.15 15.15
C PRO A 686 -16.20 13.75 14.14
N TRP A 687 -15.88 12.78 13.28
CA TRP A 687 -16.72 12.35 12.15
C TRP A 687 -17.49 11.06 12.44
N THR A 688 -17.33 10.49 13.63
CA THR A 688 -17.93 9.20 13.92
C THR A 688 -19.42 9.38 14.18
N GLY A 689 -20.24 8.87 13.25
CA GLY A 689 -21.68 8.71 13.49
C GLY A 689 -21.99 7.55 14.45
N PHE A 690 -20.99 6.71 14.71
CA PHE A 690 -21.13 5.48 15.48
C PHE A 690 -21.39 5.73 16.96
N GLN A 691 -22.34 4.99 17.50
CA GLN A 691 -22.42 4.71 18.92
C GLN A 691 -22.70 3.22 19.15
N GLY A 692 -21.73 2.54 19.76
CA GLY A 692 -21.88 1.14 20.14
C GLY A 692 -22.76 1.01 21.38
N ALA A 693 -23.87 0.29 21.24
CA ALA A 693 -24.79 0.03 22.35
C ALA A 693 -25.23 -1.45 22.41
N LEU A 694 -25.42 -1.95 23.63
CA LEU A 694 -25.95 -3.29 23.88
C LEU A 694 -27.40 -3.16 24.34
N PHE A 695 -28.33 -3.60 23.50
CA PHE A 695 -29.74 -3.82 23.84
C PHE A 695 -30.29 -5.05 23.10
N PRO A 696 -31.35 -5.71 23.61
CA PRO A 696 -31.93 -6.88 22.98
C PRO A 696 -32.43 -6.59 21.56
N ASN A 697 -32.22 -7.54 20.63
CA ASN A 697 -32.74 -7.50 19.26
C ASN A 697 -33.49 -8.80 18.98
N ASP A 698 -34.68 -8.72 18.36
CA ASP A 698 -35.68 -9.80 18.28
C ASP A 698 -35.32 -10.98 17.35
N THR A 699 -34.15 -10.99 16.70
CA THR A 699 -33.88 -11.89 15.57
C THR A 699 -32.98 -13.10 15.84
N ASP A 700 -32.27 -13.19 16.97
CA ASP A 700 -31.52 -14.41 17.32
C ASP A 700 -31.13 -14.42 18.80
N HIS A 701 -31.58 -15.43 19.56
CA HIS A 701 -31.40 -15.52 21.03
C HIS A 701 -30.02 -16.02 21.47
N LEU A 702 -29.08 -16.20 20.53
CA LEU A 702 -27.74 -16.75 20.81
C LEU A 702 -26.58 -15.82 20.38
N THR A 703 -26.84 -14.66 19.76
CA THR A 703 -25.80 -13.74 19.23
C THR A 703 -26.07 -12.25 19.52
N THR A 704 -26.94 -11.93 20.48
CA THR A 704 -27.57 -10.60 20.67
C THR A 704 -26.74 -9.58 21.46
N TYR A 705 -25.53 -9.21 21.04
CA TYR A 705 -24.81 -8.09 21.68
C TYR A 705 -24.02 -7.27 20.64
N GLY A 706 -24.64 -6.19 20.16
CA GLY A 706 -23.99 -5.16 19.33
C GLY A 706 -24.94 -4.55 18.29
N SER A 707 -25.87 -3.70 18.73
CA SER A 707 -26.56 -2.83 17.77
C SER A 707 -25.71 -1.59 17.55
N ILE A 708 -25.43 -1.28 16.29
CA ILE A 708 -24.69 -0.10 15.88
C ILE A 708 -25.72 0.99 15.60
N SER A 709 -25.72 2.08 16.39
CA SER A 709 -26.51 3.26 16.07
C SER A 709 -25.70 4.29 15.30
N THR A 710 -26.38 5.09 14.49
CA THR A 710 -25.82 6.26 13.79
C THR A 710 -26.31 7.58 14.38
N ASP A 711 -26.62 7.56 15.67
CA ASP A 711 -27.23 8.67 16.43
C ASP A 711 -26.24 9.75 16.89
N MET A 712 -24.95 9.51 16.67
CA MET A 712 -23.90 10.51 16.84
C MET A 712 -23.57 11.14 15.48
N GLY A 713 -22.74 12.17 15.47
CA GLY A 713 -22.33 12.91 14.27
C GLY A 713 -22.99 14.27 14.22
N MET A 714 -22.20 15.31 14.49
CA MET A 714 -22.62 16.70 14.29
C MET A 714 -22.68 17.02 12.80
N GLU A 715 -23.55 17.95 12.40
CA GLU A 715 -23.57 18.48 11.02
C GLU A 715 -22.22 19.10 10.64
N ASP A 716 -21.65 19.91 11.54
CA ASP A 716 -20.28 20.41 11.45
C ASP A 716 -19.53 20.19 12.78
N PRO A 717 -18.65 19.19 12.88
CA PRO A 717 -17.89 18.92 14.10
C PRO A 717 -16.70 19.88 14.28
N LYS A 718 -16.24 20.59 13.24
CA LYS A 718 -14.98 21.36 13.28
C LYS A 718 -14.96 22.42 14.39
N PRO A 719 -16.02 23.22 14.64
CA PRO A 719 -16.01 24.21 15.71
C PRO A 719 -15.86 23.60 17.09
N THR A 720 -16.58 22.51 17.38
CA THR A 720 -16.54 21.84 18.68
C THR A 720 -15.19 21.18 18.94
N PHE A 721 -14.74 20.32 18.03
CA PHE A 721 -13.50 19.58 18.22
C PHE A 721 -12.25 20.46 18.05
N GLY A 722 -12.32 21.48 17.18
CA GLY A 722 -11.26 22.48 17.04
C GLY A 722 -11.10 23.30 18.32
N HIS A 723 -12.19 23.78 18.93
CA HIS A 723 -12.13 24.49 20.21
C HIS A 723 -11.54 23.61 21.32
N LEU A 724 -12.00 22.36 21.44
CA LEU A 724 -11.47 21.41 22.43
C LEU A 724 -9.96 21.21 22.27
N VAL A 725 -9.49 20.91 21.05
CA VAL A 725 -8.06 20.65 20.80
C VAL A 725 -7.20 21.91 20.96
N CYS A 726 -7.71 23.09 20.58
CA CYS A 726 -7.04 24.37 20.88
C CYS A 726 -6.85 24.55 22.39
N GLN A 727 -7.90 24.39 23.19
CA GLN A 727 -7.83 24.53 24.65
C GLN A 727 -6.89 23.50 25.28
N LEU A 728 -6.97 22.23 24.85
CA LEU A 728 -6.05 21.18 25.32
C LEU A 728 -4.59 21.52 24.98
N LYS A 729 -4.34 22.08 23.80
CA LYS A 729 -2.98 22.45 23.36
C LYS A 729 -2.41 23.58 24.22
N GLU A 730 -3.23 24.58 24.51
CA GLU A 730 -2.88 25.77 25.30
C GLU A 730 -2.66 25.43 26.78
N ASP A 731 -3.61 24.74 27.40
CA ASP A 731 -3.60 24.45 28.84
C ASP A 731 -2.61 23.35 29.23
N TYR A 732 -2.40 22.38 28.33
CA TYR A 732 -1.61 21.18 28.60
C TYR A 732 -0.50 21.00 27.56
N PRO A 733 0.57 21.82 27.60
CA PRO A 733 1.61 21.83 26.57
C PRO A 733 2.38 20.51 26.43
N LYS A 734 2.30 19.66 27.46
CA LYS A 734 2.99 18.37 27.58
C LYS A 734 2.03 17.19 27.63
N LEU A 735 0.77 17.37 27.19
CA LEU A 735 -0.18 16.26 27.09
C LEU A 735 0.43 15.17 26.21
N SER A 736 0.29 13.90 26.62
CA SER A 736 1.03 12.79 26.04
C SER A 736 0.77 12.65 24.54
N TYR A 737 -0.50 12.68 24.14
CA TYR A 737 -0.97 12.63 22.75
C TYR A 737 -2.47 12.98 22.67
N ILE A 738 -2.94 13.32 21.47
CA ILE A 738 -4.35 13.12 21.10
C ILE A 738 -4.45 11.91 20.17
N HIS A 739 -5.51 11.13 20.32
CA HIS A 739 -5.80 9.96 19.52
C HIS A 739 -7.11 10.18 18.78
N VAL A 740 -7.11 10.16 17.45
CA VAL A 740 -8.28 10.53 16.66
C VAL A 740 -8.69 9.39 15.75
N VAL A 741 -9.99 9.07 15.77
CA VAL A 741 -10.59 8.11 14.84
C VAL A 741 -10.77 8.77 13.48
N GLU A 742 -10.22 8.15 12.44
CA GLU A 742 -10.29 8.61 11.06
C GLU A 742 -11.69 8.39 10.48
N PRO A 743 -12.17 9.29 9.58
CA PRO A 743 -13.51 9.21 9.00
C PRO A 743 -13.75 7.95 8.15
N ARG A 744 -12.68 7.20 7.84
CA ARG A 744 -12.68 5.92 7.10
C ARG A 744 -13.35 4.75 7.82
N ILE A 745 -13.71 4.90 9.09
CA ILE A 745 -14.37 3.86 9.88
C ILE A 745 -15.64 4.38 10.57
N LYS A 746 -16.68 3.54 10.61
CA LYS A 746 -17.84 3.67 11.52
C LYS A 746 -17.78 2.57 12.57
N GLY A 747 -17.21 2.87 13.73
CA GLY A 747 -17.08 1.90 14.83
C GLY A 747 -16.03 0.82 14.57
N ASP A 748 -16.49 -0.41 14.32
CA ASP A 748 -15.68 -1.59 14.01
C ASP A 748 -15.69 -1.96 12.52
N LYS A 749 -16.33 -1.16 11.66
CA LYS A 749 -16.44 -1.43 10.22
C LYS A 749 -15.84 -0.31 9.37
N SER A 750 -15.03 -0.69 8.38
CA SER A 750 -14.60 0.19 7.30
C SER A 750 -15.80 0.69 6.50
N VAL A 751 -15.84 1.99 6.19
CA VAL A 751 -16.85 2.57 5.29
C VAL A 751 -16.23 2.73 3.90
N GLU A 752 -16.91 2.20 2.88
CA GLU A 752 -16.49 2.30 1.48
C GLU A 752 -16.44 3.75 0.96
N TYR A 753 -17.14 4.68 1.63
CA TYR A 753 -17.19 6.10 1.26
C TYR A 753 -17.18 7.00 2.51
N CYS A 754 -16.20 7.90 2.59
CA CYS A 754 -16.22 9.03 3.53
C CYS A 754 -17.18 10.12 3.02
N ALA A 755 -17.85 10.84 3.92
CA ALA A 755 -18.65 12.00 3.53
C ALA A 755 -17.74 13.07 2.90
N GLU A 756 -18.22 13.71 1.83
CA GLU A 756 -17.48 14.76 1.11
C GLU A 756 -17.05 15.87 2.08
N GLY A 757 -15.74 16.12 2.19
CA GLY A 757 -15.17 17.13 3.11
C GLY A 757 -14.88 16.68 4.55
N ALA A 758 -15.13 15.41 4.90
CA ALA A 758 -14.75 14.84 6.20
C ALA A 758 -13.25 14.52 6.24
N SER A 759 -12.48 15.34 6.98
CA SER A 759 -11.04 15.14 7.22
C SER A 759 -10.66 15.58 8.63
N ASN A 760 -9.71 14.89 9.25
CA ASN A 760 -9.11 15.25 10.54
C ASN A 760 -7.92 16.22 10.42
N ASP A 761 -7.58 16.69 9.22
CA ASP A 761 -6.39 17.53 9.01
C ASP A 761 -6.46 18.85 9.79
N PHE A 762 -7.65 19.40 10.03
CA PHE A 762 -7.82 20.57 10.91
C PHE A 762 -7.33 20.32 12.34
N LEU A 763 -7.46 19.08 12.86
CA LEU A 763 -6.91 18.71 14.16
C LEU A 763 -5.40 18.51 14.12
N ARG A 764 -4.87 17.96 13.02
CA ARG A 764 -3.41 17.88 12.79
C ARG A 764 -2.79 19.27 12.77
N ASP A 765 -3.41 20.22 12.07
CA ASP A 765 -2.98 21.62 12.00
C ASP A 765 -2.99 22.29 13.37
N ILE A 766 -4.09 22.15 14.11
CA ILE A 766 -4.20 22.71 15.45
C ILE A 766 -3.18 22.06 16.38
N TRP A 767 -2.99 20.74 16.35
CA TRP A 767 -2.15 20.00 17.31
C TRP A 767 -0.65 20.07 17.04
N ALA A 768 -0.24 20.22 15.78
CA ALA A 768 1.16 20.21 15.35
C ALA A 768 2.07 21.14 16.17
N PRO A 769 3.35 20.78 16.41
CA PRO A 769 4.06 19.58 15.93
C PRO A 769 4.09 18.44 16.98
N ARG A 770 3.00 18.22 17.74
CA ARG A 770 2.96 17.29 18.86
C ARG A 770 2.58 15.86 18.45
N PRO A 771 2.88 14.83 19.27
CA PRO A 771 2.49 13.45 18.98
C PRO A 771 0.98 13.31 18.75
N TYR A 772 0.62 12.72 17.62
CA TYR A 772 -0.75 12.49 17.18
C TYR A 772 -0.92 10.99 16.89
N ILE A 773 -1.95 10.36 17.44
CA ILE A 773 -2.29 8.97 17.11
C ILE A 773 -3.51 8.98 16.20
N SER A 774 -3.42 8.38 15.01
CA SER A 774 -4.58 8.13 14.15
C SER A 774 -4.97 6.65 14.17
N ALA A 775 -6.27 6.39 14.10
CA ALA A 775 -6.80 5.03 14.02
C ALA A 775 -7.98 4.96 13.06
N GLY A 776 -8.03 3.94 12.22
CA GLY A 776 -9.21 3.64 11.42
C GLY A 776 -8.91 3.39 9.94
N GLY A 777 -9.08 2.13 9.53
CA GLY A 777 -9.06 1.70 8.13
C GLY A 777 -7.66 1.57 7.57
N TYR A 778 -6.65 1.49 8.44
CA TYR A 778 -5.26 1.39 8.02
C TYR A 778 -4.89 -0.06 7.64
N SER A 779 -4.53 -0.25 6.38
CA SER A 779 -3.64 -1.31 5.94
C SER A 779 -2.19 -1.01 6.35
N ARG A 780 -1.25 -1.94 6.08
CA ARG A 780 0.19 -1.70 6.28
C ARG A 780 0.65 -0.49 5.45
N GLU A 781 0.16 -0.39 4.23
CA GLU A 781 0.54 0.58 3.21
C GLU A 781 0.04 1.98 3.60
N THR A 782 -1.26 2.14 3.83
CA THR A 782 -1.87 3.42 4.25
C THR A 782 -1.35 3.92 5.60
N ALA A 783 -0.90 3.01 6.50
CA ALA A 783 -0.23 3.38 7.75
C ALA A 783 1.16 4.00 7.50
N LEU A 784 1.95 3.41 6.60
CA LEU A 784 3.26 3.93 6.22
C LEU A 784 3.13 5.30 5.55
N GLU A 785 2.23 5.43 4.59
CA GLU A 785 1.97 6.66 3.86
C GLU A 785 1.54 7.79 4.79
N GLN A 786 0.60 7.54 5.70
CA GLN A 786 0.14 8.56 6.64
C GLN A 786 1.27 9.05 7.54
N ALA A 787 2.10 8.13 8.07
CA ALA A 787 3.22 8.48 8.92
C ALA A 787 4.27 9.32 8.16
N GLU A 788 4.50 9.03 6.88
CA GLU A 788 5.39 9.80 6.01
C GLU A 788 4.81 11.15 5.60
N LYS A 789 3.51 11.22 5.30
CA LYS A 789 2.80 12.47 4.99
C LYS A 789 2.95 13.46 6.14
N SER A 790 2.65 13.04 7.37
CA SER A 790 2.79 13.91 8.55
C SER A 790 4.24 14.36 8.81
N ALA A 791 5.22 13.49 8.56
CA ALA A 791 6.63 13.85 8.66
C ALA A 791 7.02 14.91 7.59
N ARG A 792 6.61 14.70 6.33
CA ARG A 792 6.85 15.61 5.20
C ARG A 792 6.23 16.99 5.41
N GLU A 793 4.99 17.01 5.91
CA GLU A 793 4.25 18.24 6.20
C GLU A 793 4.67 18.90 7.54
N ARG A 794 5.65 18.33 8.25
CA ARG A 794 6.17 18.80 9.55
C ARG A 794 5.06 18.95 10.61
N LYS A 795 4.05 18.07 10.58
CA LYS A 795 2.94 18.04 11.55
C LYS A 795 3.31 17.43 12.90
N GLY A 796 4.54 16.95 13.05
CA GLY A 796 5.01 16.22 14.23
C GLY A 796 4.99 14.71 14.01
N PRO A 797 5.39 13.90 15.01
CA PRO A 797 5.37 12.46 14.87
C PRO A 797 3.93 11.94 14.92
N GLU A 798 3.47 11.36 13.80
CA GLU A 798 2.21 10.62 13.75
C GLU A 798 2.44 9.13 14.04
N LEU A 799 1.64 8.59 14.96
CA LEU A 799 1.58 7.19 15.34
C LEU A 799 0.29 6.59 14.78
N ILE A 800 0.36 5.33 14.35
CA ILE A 800 -0.78 4.63 13.75
C ILE A 800 -1.24 3.53 14.71
N ALA A 801 -2.48 3.65 15.19
CA ALA A 801 -3.11 2.66 16.04
C ALA A 801 -3.93 1.66 15.21
N LEU A 802 -3.57 0.38 15.29
CA LEU A 802 -4.20 -0.71 14.54
C LEU A 802 -5.22 -1.47 15.40
N GLY A 803 -6.39 -1.71 14.83
CA GLY A 803 -7.54 -2.35 15.48
C GLY A 803 -7.80 -3.76 14.96
N ASP A 804 -8.63 -3.88 13.92
CA ASP A 804 -8.79 -5.12 13.16
C ASP A 804 -7.71 -5.15 12.08
N THR A 805 -6.82 -6.13 12.14
CA THR A 805 -5.81 -6.37 11.09
C THR A 805 -6.42 -7.38 10.13
N SER A 806 -7.28 -6.90 9.23
CA SER A 806 -7.75 -7.66 8.06
C SER A 806 -6.80 -7.49 6.90
#